data_AF-A0ABD2MX70-F1
#
_entry.id   AF-A0ABD2MX70-F1
#
_cell.length_a   1.000
_cell.length_b   1.000
_cell.length_c   1.000
_cell.angle_alpha   90.00
_cell.angle_beta   90.00
_cell.angle_gamma   90.00
#
_symmetry.space_group_name_H-M   'P 1'
#
loop_
_entity.id
_entity.type
_entity.pdbx_description
1 polymer ?
#
loop_
_entity_poly.entity_id
_entity_poly.type
_entity_poly.pdbx_seq_one_letter_code
_entity_poly.pdbx_strand_id
1 'polypeptide(L)'
;MAHHSKKREDANNRPSSSKSSHNSDRDYKSRMRERKQKKLYSEDWAIADDDIEGRRAFNLQEKLEDPAFASNSVVREMHGNDLTVAYLQRHGFNTPLLFKEKTGLGLRVPTTNFAINDVRMCVGSRRILDVMDVNTQKNSEMTMKEWQKYYEDQQKDKLLNVISLEFSHTKLENYVQSPTVVRQVDWVDNVWPRHLKESQVEATNVLEEMKYPKVQKYCLMSVKGCYTDFHVDFGGTSVWYHILKGGKVFWLIPPTEHNLALYEKWVLSGKQSDIFFGDKVDKCVRINLHEGNTFFIPTGWIHAVYTPVDSLVFGGNFLHSYGIDKQLKIAQVEDNTKVPQKFRYPFFTEMLWYVLERYVHCLLGHSHLSSGTDITIPPDKPHVHMTHMELHGLKEIVLYLHMLPANRKNVPELIKDPVALIQDVRSLIGLHRLDKPDLAVSGKPILWVQVAEADQENHKKGHVRGPYNVKGSGGNNNNNGVIKAPKVPGAKRSSPGSGDRGGPRRRRTRCKKCEACQRADCGECSFCLDMVKFGGPGRAKQTCNMRQCLQPMLPVTAACAHCGLDGWNQTPVTPLQKGPQRCESASNLMECSVCYEISHPICVQRLCTEFTGYVNEDMPNSWECPMCCKLGKNTDYRPRHFRARQKSSDMRRMSISSDASSALENKAHNEQMSDSGSETEIKYSKELLPIKKRRSSDGEIETKVQPVPVDLPRKTAFRNQLAQQIASNSTKLLKKPMVVVRPASIIQNPVPINNLALDKRCMLKVFRYLKPGELFTCSLVCKTWASYTVDPSLWKKMEFSRRHISPDILKGIVRRQPETLLLDWCHISKYQLPWLIQRLSCLKRLSLISVNVKTAVSLRTNYSGVLQDLDLSFISDFNDSALRDILGPNNDNRRGMGEDRYRFKNLKVLKLAGTDISDVSLRYVTQYLPNLKELSLAFCPRVTDAGIAQLSTKPANTVTNLVTLDLSHSKLITETSLEHLSRCENLTRLDCRHSMQVSTQSLIKFAARSDHDLHVKDIKLVEKRQVTRRI
;
A
#
# COMPACT_ATOMS: atom_id res chain seq x y z
N MET A 1 53.05 -52.79 -1.76
CA MET A 1 53.78 -53.93 -1.17
C MET A 1 52.98 -54.46 0.01
N ALA A 2 53.03 -55.77 0.31
CA ALA A 2 52.39 -56.47 1.44
C ALA A 2 50.84 -56.34 1.54
N HIS A 3 50.02 -57.41 1.51
CA HIS A 3 49.86 -58.47 2.53
C HIS A 3 49.46 -57.88 3.91
N HIS A 4 48.48 -58.34 4.68
CA HIS A 4 47.59 -59.52 4.68
C HIS A 4 46.61 -59.34 5.89
N SER A 5 45.61 -60.18 6.24
CA SER A 5 45.00 -61.40 5.67
C SER A 5 43.61 -61.66 6.31
N LYS A 6 42.74 -62.40 5.60
CA LYS A 6 41.81 -63.48 6.08
C LYS A 6 40.75 -63.15 7.18
N LYS A 7 39.45 -63.41 6.97
CA LYS A 7 38.69 -64.71 6.99
C LYS A 7 38.50 -65.25 8.45
N ARG A 8 37.40 -65.93 8.84
CA ARG A 8 36.47 -66.84 8.11
C ARG A 8 35.14 -67.06 8.91
N GLU A 9 33.95 -67.08 8.29
CA GLU A 9 33.04 -68.22 7.92
C GLU A 9 32.11 -68.80 9.04
N ASP A 10 31.02 -69.46 8.58
CA ASP A 10 30.09 -70.40 9.25
C ASP A 10 29.01 -69.93 10.27
N ALA A 11 27.83 -70.58 10.43
CA ALA A 11 26.98 -71.35 9.49
C ALA A 11 25.58 -71.73 10.09
N ASN A 12 24.61 -72.01 9.20
CA ASN A 12 23.48 -72.98 9.32
C ASN A 12 22.17 -72.75 10.15
N ASN A 13 21.05 -72.85 9.40
CA ASN A 13 19.75 -73.54 9.68
C ASN A 13 18.78 -73.01 10.78
N ARG A 14 17.47 -72.80 10.55
CA ARG A 14 16.35 -73.51 9.81
C ARG A 14 15.55 -74.49 10.70
N PRO A 15 14.29 -74.85 10.35
CA PRO A 15 13.44 -74.46 9.20
C PRO A 15 12.49 -73.29 9.59
N SER A 16 11.24 -73.02 9.15
CA SER A 16 10.21 -73.58 8.23
C SER A 16 9.13 -72.48 8.02
N SER A 17 8.20 -72.44 7.05
CA SER A 17 7.97 -73.00 5.69
C SER A 17 6.63 -72.35 5.17
N SER A 18 5.91 -72.66 4.07
CA SER A 18 6.00 -73.60 2.93
C SER A 18 4.92 -73.26 1.85
N LYS A 19 5.30 -73.25 0.55
CA LYS A 19 4.43 -73.37 -0.67
C LYS A 19 3.53 -72.14 -1.02
N SER A 20 3.17 -71.87 -2.29
CA SER A 20 3.25 -72.66 -3.55
C SER A 20 3.46 -71.84 -4.86
N SER A 21 4.02 -72.51 -5.91
CA SER A 21 3.78 -72.36 -7.39
C SER A 21 3.94 -70.98 -8.10
N HIS A 22 4.83 -70.79 -9.11
CA HIS A 22 4.79 -71.25 -10.54
C HIS A 22 3.75 -70.50 -11.43
N ASN A 23 3.96 -70.17 -12.73
CA ASN A 23 5.00 -70.59 -13.70
C ASN A 23 5.28 -69.59 -14.88
N SER A 24 6.46 -69.73 -15.49
CA SER A 24 6.86 -69.61 -16.94
C SER A 24 6.35 -68.55 -17.96
N ASP A 25 7.33 -67.90 -18.62
CA ASP A 25 7.54 -67.63 -20.08
C ASP A 25 6.73 -66.60 -20.94
N ARG A 26 7.51 -65.77 -21.68
CA ARG A 26 7.26 -65.07 -23.00
C ARG A 26 6.11 -64.03 -23.10
N ASP A 27 6.10 -63.04 -24.01
CA ASP A 27 7.01 -62.68 -25.13
C ASP A 27 7.10 -61.13 -25.38
N TYR A 28 7.83 -60.72 -26.43
CA TYR A 28 8.16 -59.35 -26.86
C TYR A 28 6.99 -58.35 -27.04
N LYS A 29 7.18 -57.09 -26.58
CA LYS A 29 7.13 -55.88 -27.44
C LYS A 29 7.62 -54.58 -26.79
N SER A 30 8.36 -53.82 -27.61
CA SER A 30 8.93 -52.46 -27.45
C SER A 30 8.31 -51.50 -26.42
N ARG A 31 9.16 -50.87 -25.59
CA ARG A 31 8.92 -49.53 -25.01
C ARG A 31 9.89 -48.52 -25.62
N MET A 32 9.34 -47.48 -26.26
CA MET A 32 10.14 -46.33 -26.72
C MET A 32 10.72 -45.54 -25.52
N ARG A 33 11.85 -44.86 -25.77
CA ARG A 33 12.45 -43.92 -24.81
C ARG A 33 11.60 -42.66 -24.70
N GLU A 34 10.77 -42.55 -23.66
CA GLU A 34 10.24 -41.24 -23.26
C GLU A 34 11.38 -40.33 -22.80
N ARG A 35 11.41 -39.10 -23.33
CA ARG A 35 12.35 -38.07 -22.89
C ARG A 35 11.94 -37.60 -21.51
N LYS A 36 12.74 -37.89 -20.48
CA LYS A 36 12.59 -37.29 -19.13
C LYS A 36 12.46 -35.77 -19.28
N GLN A 37 11.29 -35.22 -18.96
CA GLN A 37 11.09 -33.78 -18.89
C GLN A 37 12.04 -33.19 -17.83
N LYS A 38 12.59 -32.01 -18.10
CA LYS A 38 13.35 -31.25 -17.11
C LYS A 38 12.37 -30.83 -16.00
N LYS A 39 12.66 -31.17 -14.74
CA LYS A 39 11.86 -30.67 -13.61
C LYS A 39 11.86 -29.14 -13.60
N LEU A 40 10.70 -28.56 -13.32
CA LEU A 40 10.48 -27.12 -13.27
C LEU A 40 10.66 -26.59 -11.85
N TYR A 41 10.98 -25.30 -11.72
CA TYR A 41 10.85 -24.58 -10.46
C TYR A 41 9.36 -24.25 -10.26
N SER A 42 8.60 -25.25 -9.81
CA SER A 42 7.17 -25.13 -9.53
C SER A 42 6.92 -24.71 -8.09
N GLU A 43 5.71 -24.23 -7.80
CA GLU A 43 5.23 -24.02 -6.42
C GLU A 43 5.09 -25.35 -5.65
N ASP A 44 5.22 -26.50 -6.34
CA ASP A 44 5.22 -27.86 -5.79
C ASP A 44 6.35 -28.15 -4.77
N TRP A 45 7.29 -27.24 -4.53
CA TRP A 45 8.11 -27.25 -3.29
C TRP A 45 7.25 -27.22 -2.01
N ALA A 46 5.97 -26.84 -2.12
CA ALA A 46 4.98 -26.93 -1.05
C ALA A 46 4.20 -28.28 -0.99
N ILE A 47 4.18 -29.10 -2.05
CA ILE A 47 3.38 -30.33 -2.13
C ILE A 47 4.15 -31.45 -2.86
N ALA A 48 5.06 -32.11 -2.14
CA ALA A 48 5.63 -33.39 -2.52
C ALA A 48 6.05 -34.12 -1.25
N ASP A 49 5.36 -35.23 -0.97
CA ASP A 49 5.50 -36.23 0.10
C ASP A 49 5.77 -35.77 1.54
N ASP A 50 4.93 -36.27 2.46
CA ASP A 50 5.22 -36.30 3.90
C ASP A 50 6.41 -37.25 4.19
N ASP A 51 6.95 -37.18 5.42
CA ASP A 51 7.96 -38.12 5.97
C ASP A 51 9.34 -38.20 5.27
N ILE A 52 9.95 -37.03 5.01
CA ILE A 52 11.43 -36.91 4.96
C ILE A 52 11.91 -36.03 6.12
N GLU A 53 12.66 -36.62 7.07
CA GLU A 53 13.34 -35.85 8.12
C GLU A 53 14.30 -34.83 7.50
N GLY A 54 14.14 -33.55 7.83
CA GLY A 54 14.95 -32.43 7.31
C GLY A 54 16.39 -32.36 7.85
N ARG A 55 17.12 -33.47 7.87
CA ARG A 55 18.56 -33.51 8.19
C ARG A 55 19.36 -33.22 6.92
N ARG A 56 20.25 -32.22 6.98
CA ARG A 56 21.25 -31.99 5.92
C ARG A 56 22.22 -33.16 5.89
N ALA A 57 22.66 -33.61 4.72
CA ALA A 57 23.61 -34.72 4.61
C ALA A 57 25.05 -34.31 5.01
N PHE A 58 25.35 -33.01 4.97
CA PHE A 58 26.63 -32.44 5.41
C PHE A 58 26.56 -31.90 6.85
N ASN A 59 27.63 -32.09 7.61
CA ASN A 59 27.76 -31.58 8.96
C ASN A 59 28.16 -30.09 8.95
N LEU A 60 27.26 -29.20 9.38
CA LEU A 60 27.55 -27.76 9.42
C LEU A 60 28.59 -27.38 10.49
N GLN A 61 28.70 -28.13 11.59
CA GLN A 61 29.70 -27.86 12.63
C GLN A 61 31.12 -28.13 12.11
N GLU A 62 31.30 -29.21 11.36
CA GLU A 62 32.53 -29.51 10.64
C GLU A 62 32.93 -28.34 9.73
N LYS A 63 32.02 -27.82 8.90
CA LYS A 63 32.28 -26.68 8.01
C LYS A 63 32.51 -25.33 8.72
N LEU A 64 32.12 -25.21 9.99
CA LEU A 64 32.42 -24.06 10.85
C LEU A 64 33.83 -24.11 11.45
N GLU A 65 34.43 -25.29 11.56
CA GLU A 65 35.76 -25.50 12.13
C GLU A 65 36.82 -25.74 11.05
N ASP A 66 36.46 -26.44 9.96
CA ASP A 66 37.30 -26.82 8.81
C ASP A 66 38.30 -25.72 8.39
N PRO A 67 39.63 -25.97 8.45
CA PRO A 67 40.64 -24.95 8.14
C PRO A 67 40.71 -24.60 6.66
N ALA A 68 40.16 -25.41 5.74
CA ALA A 68 40.22 -25.13 4.30
C ALA A 68 39.57 -23.79 3.92
N PHE A 69 38.54 -23.37 4.67
CA PHE A 69 37.86 -22.09 4.44
C PHE A 69 38.50 -20.89 5.16
N ALA A 70 39.50 -21.08 6.02
CA ALA A 70 39.98 -20.04 6.95
C ALA A 70 40.81 -18.90 6.31
N SER A 71 40.94 -18.87 4.97
CA SER A 71 41.79 -17.90 4.26
C SER A 71 41.09 -16.56 4.00
N ASN A 72 41.38 -15.53 4.82
CA ASN A 72 40.88 -14.16 4.61
C ASN A 72 41.35 -13.48 3.29
N SER A 73 42.10 -14.16 2.42
CA SER A 73 42.72 -13.65 1.18
C SER A 73 41.77 -13.13 0.08
N VAL A 74 40.50 -12.93 0.40
CA VAL A 74 39.42 -12.52 -0.52
C VAL A 74 38.65 -11.31 0.02
N VAL A 75 38.75 -10.99 1.31
CA VAL A 75 38.07 -9.84 1.92
C VAL A 75 39.10 -8.73 2.18
N ARG A 76 38.77 -7.49 1.81
CA ARG A 76 39.61 -6.31 2.07
C ARG A 76 39.12 -5.58 3.31
N GLU A 77 39.98 -5.44 4.31
CA GLU A 77 39.71 -4.59 5.46
C GLU A 77 40.05 -3.12 5.13
N MET A 78 39.21 -2.17 5.56
CA MET A 78 39.34 -0.73 5.26
C MET A 78 38.83 0.14 6.42
N HIS A 79 39.24 1.40 6.49
CA HIS A 79 38.61 2.40 7.37
C HIS A 79 37.46 3.10 6.63
N GLY A 80 36.43 3.52 7.36
CA GLY A 80 35.21 4.05 6.73
C GLY A 80 35.37 5.38 6.00
N ASN A 81 36.48 6.09 6.20
CA ASN A 81 36.85 7.29 5.43
C ASN A 81 37.37 6.96 4.03
N ASP A 82 37.92 5.76 3.81
CA ASP A 82 38.53 5.35 2.55
C ASP A 82 37.48 4.98 1.50
N LEU A 83 36.29 4.55 1.97
CA LEU A 83 35.16 4.14 1.14
C LEU A 83 34.44 5.35 0.53
N THR A 84 35.01 5.85 -0.55
CA THR A 84 34.54 7.03 -1.30
C THR A 84 34.03 6.66 -2.70
N VAL A 85 33.29 7.56 -3.34
CA VAL A 85 32.93 7.40 -4.76
C VAL A 85 34.19 7.36 -5.64
N ALA A 86 35.25 8.09 -5.30
CA ALA A 86 36.55 8.05 -6.00
C ALA A 86 37.20 6.65 -5.93
N TYR A 87 37.11 5.96 -4.78
CA TYR A 87 37.55 4.57 -4.64
C TYR A 87 36.75 3.62 -5.56
N LEU A 88 35.43 3.79 -5.62
CA LEU A 88 34.56 3.01 -6.52
C LEU A 88 34.85 3.31 -8.00
N GLN A 89 35.13 4.55 -8.37
CA GLN A 89 35.52 4.92 -9.75
C GLN A 89 36.87 4.31 -10.16
N ARG A 90 37.85 4.24 -9.23
CA ARG A 90 39.19 3.67 -9.49
C ARG A 90 39.23 2.15 -9.56
N HIS A 91 38.47 1.46 -8.71
CA HIS A 91 38.64 0.02 -8.46
C HIS A 91 37.36 -0.81 -8.70
N GLY A 92 36.24 -0.15 -8.98
CA GLY A 92 34.90 -0.74 -8.98
C GLY A 92 34.48 -1.21 -7.58
N PHE A 93 33.35 -1.90 -7.51
CA PHE A 93 32.99 -2.69 -6.33
C PHE A 93 33.06 -4.19 -6.69
N ASN A 94 34.25 -4.77 -6.51
CA ASN A 94 34.56 -6.12 -6.99
C ASN A 94 34.96 -7.11 -5.88
N THR A 95 35.31 -6.60 -4.69
CA THR A 95 35.87 -7.35 -3.56
C THR A 95 35.04 -7.03 -2.31
N PRO A 96 34.64 -8.02 -1.48
CA PRO A 96 33.95 -7.74 -0.23
C PRO A 96 34.81 -6.92 0.72
N LEU A 97 34.20 -5.94 1.39
CA LEU A 97 34.90 -4.97 2.24
C LEU A 97 34.44 -5.10 3.69
N LEU A 98 35.39 -5.22 4.61
CA LEU A 98 35.15 -5.25 6.05
C LEU A 98 35.59 -3.93 6.70
N PHE A 99 34.73 -3.41 7.55
CA PHE A 99 35.01 -2.28 8.44
C PHE A 99 34.76 -2.74 9.88
N LYS A 100 35.79 -2.76 10.73
CA LYS A 100 35.65 -3.23 12.13
C LYS A 100 34.69 -2.35 12.93
N GLU A 101 34.69 -1.05 12.62
CA GLU A 101 33.82 -0.03 13.19
C GLU A 101 33.01 0.69 12.10
N LYS A 102 31.99 1.45 12.51
CA LYS A 102 31.15 2.25 11.60
C LYS A 102 31.62 3.70 11.40
N THR A 103 32.73 4.08 12.01
CA THR A 103 33.31 5.44 11.93
C THR A 103 33.71 5.77 10.49
N GLY A 104 33.52 7.02 10.06
CA GLY A 104 33.74 7.45 8.67
C GLY A 104 32.62 7.11 7.69
N LEU A 105 32.01 5.92 7.78
CA LEU A 105 31.00 5.43 6.81
C LEU A 105 29.74 6.29 6.68
N GLY A 106 29.46 7.19 7.63
CA GLY A 106 28.23 7.97 7.68
C GLY A 106 26.96 7.11 7.82
N LEU A 107 27.12 5.92 8.40
CA LEU A 107 26.07 4.99 8.79
C LEU A 107 25.44 5.44 10.13
N ARG A 108 24.11 5.47 10.22
CA ARG A 108 23.39 5.58 11.50
C ARG A 108 22.57 4.33 11.76
N VAL A 109 22.62 3.85 13.00
CA VAL A 109 21.86 2.72 13.54
C VAL A 109 21.46 3.06 14.99
N PRO A 110 20.51 2.33 15.62
CA PRO A 110 20.26 2.41 17.05
C PRO A 110 21.50 2.19 17.93
N THR A 111 21.37 2.46 19.23
CA THR A 111 22.38 2.09 20.23
C THR A 111 22.34 0.59 20.53
N THR A 112 23.41 0.06 21.12
CA THR A 112 23.53 -1.34 21.57
C THR A 112 22.53 -1.73 22.67
N ASN A 113 21.73 -0.80 23.21
CA ASN A 113 20.63 -1.15 24.11
C ASN A 113 19.34 -1.57 23.37
N PHE A 114 19.23 -1.30 22.06
CA PHE A 114 18.02 -1.58 21.26
C PHE A 114 17.71 -3.09 21.17
N ALA A 115 16.43 -3.47 21.22
CA ALA A 115 15.99 -4.87 21.30
C ALA A 115 14.88 -5.23 20.28
N ILE A 116 14.56 -6.52 20.16
CA ILE A 116 13.48 -7.03 19.28
C ILE A 116 12.12 -6.41 19.63
N ASN A 117 11.86 -6.20 20.92
CA ASN A 117 10.71 -5.44 21.40
C ASN A 117 10.65 -4.00 20.85
N ASP A 118 11.77 -3.32 20.65
CA ASP A 118 11.80 -1.97 20.05
C ASP A 118 11.53 -2.01 18.54
N VAL A 119 12.06 -3.02 17.84
CA VAL A 119 11.68 -3.32 16.43
C VAL A 119 10.16 -3.47 16.35
N ARG A 120 9.55 -4.32 17.20
CA ARG A 120 8.09 -4.51 17.27
C ARG A 120 7.32 -3.22 17.54
N MET A 121 7.82 -2.35 18.41
CA MET A 121 7.19 -1.05 18.71
C MET A 121 7.34 -0.02 17.58
N CYS A 122 8.37 -0.17 16.73
CA CYS A 122 8.63 0.71 15.59
C CYS A 122 7.91 0.29 14.29
N VAL A 123 7.87 -1.01 13.98
CA VAL A 123 7.21 -1.54 12.76
C VAL A 123 5.75 -1.94 12.99
N GLY A 124 5.36 -2.18 14.25
CA GLY A 124 3.99 -2.49 14.67
C GLY A 124 3.73 -3.99 14.87
N SER A 125 3.17 -4.34 16.04
CA SER A 125 3.00 -5.73 16.50
C SER A 125 2.15 -6.66 15.63
N ARG A 126 1.36 -6.13 14.68
CA ARG A 126 0.54 -6.91 13.75
C ARG A 126 1.10 -6.97 12.33
N ARG A 127 2.30 -6.42 12.07
CA ARG A 127 2.97 -6.58 10.77
C ARG A 127 3.31 -8.07 10.61
N ILE A 128 2.88 -8.63 9.50
CA ILE A 128 3.26 -9.99 9.07
C ILE A 128 4.72 -9.97 8.63
N LEU A 129 5.42 -11.05 8.91
CA LEU A 129 6.78 -11.36 8.47
C LEU A 129 6.76 -12.64 7.64
N ASP A 130 7.56 -12.68 6.59
CA ASP A 130 8.08 -13.95 6.08
C ASP A 130 9.14 -14.46 7.08
N VAL A 131 8.96 -15.67 7.59
CA VAL A 131 9.85 -16.32 8.57
C VAL A 131 10.27 -17.69 8.04
N MET A 132 11.57 -17.89 7.88
CA MET A 132 12.16 -19.11 7.34
C MET A 132 12.31 -20.16 8.46
N ASP A 133 11.78 -21.37 8.24
CA ASP A 133 12.14 -22.57 9.00
C ASP A 133 13.50 -23.05 8.48
N VAL A 134 14.53 -23.00 9.33
CA VAL A 134 15.94 -23.19 8.92
C VAL A 134 16.24 -24.62 8.48
N ASN A 135 15.52 -25.61 9.02
CA ASN A 135 15.78 -27.02 8.72
C ASN A 135 15.22 -27.38 7.33
N THR A 136 14.04 -26.85 7.00
CA THR A 136 13.40 -27.07 5.70
C THR A 136 13.75 -26.01 4.64
N GLN A 137 14.35 -24.88 5.03
CA GLN A 137 14.49 -23.63 4.26
C GLN A 137 13.15 -23.07 3.72
N LYS A 138 11.98 -23.59 4.17
CA LYS A 138 10.66 -23.12 3.72
C LYS A 138 10.22 -21.88 4.50
N ASN A 139 9.58 -20.94 3.81
CA ASN A 139 9.04 -19.72 4.41
C ASN A 139 7.62 -19.94 4.95
N SER A 140 7.33 -19.30 6.08
CA SER A 140 6.03 -19.27 6.77
C SER A 140 5.66 -17.83 7.14
N GLU A 141 4.41 -17.56 7.51
CA GLU A 141 3.97 -16.22 7.93
C GLU A 141 3.59 -16.19 9.43
N MET A 142 4.05 -15.16 10.14
CA MET A 142 3.60 -14.83 11.51
C MET A 142 3.68 -13.32 11.79
N THR A 143 3.08 -12.85 12.88
CA THR A 143 3.19 -11.44 13.27
C THR A 143 4.49 -11.13 14.01
N MET A 144 4.92 -9.86 13.94
CA MET A 144 5.97 -9.29 14.79
C MET A 144 5.76 -9.48 16.31
N LYS A 145 4.55 -9.79 16.79
CA LYS A 145 4.31 -10.13 18.20
C LYS A 145 4.67 -11.59 18.49
N GLU A 146 4.29 -12.51 17.61
CA GLU A 146 4.60 -13.94 17.73
C GLU A 146 6.10 -14.16 17.56
N TRP A 147 6.72 -13.50 16.58
CA TRP A 147 8.17 -13.51 16.39
C TRP A 147 8.93 -12.99 17.62
N GLN A 148 8.51 -11.86 18.20
CA GLN A 148 9.13 -11.33 19.43
C GLN A 148 9.03 -12.33 20.58
N LYS A 149 7.87 -12.99 20.77
CA LYS A 149 7.71 -14.04 21.80
C LYS A 149 8.66 -15.22 21.53
N TYR A 150 8.70 -15.74 20.31
CA TYR A 150 9.56 -16.86 19.92
C TYR A 150 11.05 -16.54 20.10
N TYR A 151 11.49 -15.33 19.73
CA TYR A 151 12.89 -14.92 19.84
C TYR A 151 13.33 -14.87 21.31
N GLU A 152 12.49 -14.29 22.17
CA GLU A 152 12.77 -14.10 23.61
C GLU A 152 12.54 -15.37 24.45
N ASP A 153 11.95 -16.44 23.89
CA ASP A 153 11.75 -17.72 24.57
C ASP A 153 13.08 -18.48 24.73
N GLN A 154 13.29 -19.13 25.88
CA GLN A 154 14.51 -19.91 26.14
C GLN A 154 14.43 -21.31 25.53
N GLN A 155 13.21 -21.85 25.35
CA GLN A 155 12.97 -23.11 24.67
C GLN A 155 12.37 -22.82 23.30
N LYS A 156 12.94 -23.42 22.24
CA LYS A 156 12.61 -23.11 20.85
C LYS A 156 12.28 -24.39 20.09
N ASP A 157 10.97 -24.69 19.99
CA ASP A 157 10.42 -25.88 19.31
C ASP A 157 10.89 -26.07 17.86
N LYS A 158 11.24 -24.95 17.20
CA LYS A 158 11.72 -24.88 15.83
C LYS A 158 12.84 -23.86 15.71
N LEU A 159 13.74 -24.07 14.76
CA LEU A 159 14.81 -23.12 14.43
C LEU A 159 14.33 -22.19 13.30
N LEU A 160 13.94 -20.96 13.67
CA LEU A 160 13.32 -19.98 12.77
C LEU A 160 14.19 -18.72 12.60
N ASN A 161 14.17 -18.11 11.40
CA ASN A 161 15.01 -16.97 11.02
C ASN A 161 14.21 -15.88 10.28
N VAL A 162 14.50 -14.59 10.54
CA VAL A 162 13.93 -13.45 9.81
C VAL A 162 15.04 -12.64 9.15
N ILE A 163 15.07 -12.68 7.82
CA ILE A 163 16.06 -11.97 6.99
C ILE A 163 15.45 -10.91 6.07
N SER A 164 14.12 -10.88 5.95
CA SER A 164 13.37 -10.16 4.91
C SER A 164 12.54 -8.95 5.41
N LEU A 165 12.67 -8.56 6.69
CA LEU A 165 11.91 -7.43 7.25
C LEU A 165 12.44 -6.09 6.71
N GLU A 166 11.93 -5.71 5.55
CA GLU A 166 12.03 -4.34 5.03
C GLU A 166 11.17 -3.39 5.88
N PHE A 167 11.72 -2.23 6.25
CA PHE A 167 11.09 -1.34 7.24
C PHE A 167 10.99 0.14 6.83
N SER A 168 11.23 0.51 5.57
CA SER A 168 10.97 1.88 5.08
C SER A 168 9.48 2.24 5.20
N HIS A 169 9.19 3.52 5.46
CA HIS A 169 7.89 4.05 5.86
C HIS A 169 7.34 3.53 7.21
N THR A 170 8.15 2.81 8.01
CA THR A 170 7.84 2.55 9.44
C THR A 170 8.54 3.57 10.34
N LYS A 171 8.32 3.52 11.66
CA LYS A 171 9.07 4.39 12.58
C LYS A 171 10.56 4.03 12.65
N LEU A 172 10.91 2.78 12.34
CA LEU A 172 12.27 2.24 12.48
C LEU A 172 13.25 2.94 11.52
N GLU A 173 12.76 3.41 10.38
CA GLU A 173 13.48 4.22 9.41
C GLU A 173 14.13 5.47 10.02
N ASN A 174 13.51 6.08 11.04
CA ASN A 174 14.06 7.27 11.70
C ASN A 174 15.32 6.98 12.54
N TYR A 175 15.63 5.70 12.82
CA TYR A 175 16.83 5.30 13.54
C TYR A 175 17.96 4.83 12.61
N VAL A 176 17.64 4.39 11.39
CA VAL A 176 18.60 3.76 10.48
C VAL A 176 18.82 4.57 9.20
N GLN A 177 20.07 4.90 8.94
CA GLN A 177 20.55 5.58 7.74
C GLN A 177 21.70 4.75 7.16
N SER A 178 21.52 4.25 5.93
CA SER A 178 22.53 3.50 5.18
C SER A 178 23.83 4.31 4.99
N PRO A 179 24.99 3.67 4.74
CA PRO A 179 26.27 4.36 4.58
C PRO A 179 26.27 5.44 3.49
N THR A 180 27.13 6.45 3.61
CA THR A 180 27.13 7.61 2.71
C THR A 180 27.37 7.24 1.25
N VAL A 181 28.33 6.36 0.95
CA VAL A 181 28.59 5.94 -0.44
C VAL A 181 27.38 5.24 -1.06
N VAL A 182 26.63 4.45 -0.28
CA VAL A 182 25.43 3.73 -0.77
C VAL A 182 24.40 4.72 -1.27
N ARG A 183 24.08 5.75 -0.46
CA ARG A 183 23.14 6.82 -0.85
C ARG A 183 23.61 7.62 -2.08
N GLN A 184 24.92 7.65 -2.34
CA GLN A 184 25.50 8.34 -3.50
C GLN A 184 25.45 7.52 -4.80
N VAL A 185 25.42 6.18 -4.74
CA VAL A 185 25.47 5.31 -5.93
C VAL A 185 24.19 4.51 -6.19
N ASP A 186 23.31 4.38 -5.19
CA ASP A 186 22.07 3.61 -5.28
C ASP A 186 21.10 4.21 -6.30
N TRP A 187 20.74 3.40 -7.29
CA TRP A 187 19.75 3.73 -8.31
C TRP A 187 18.36 4.07 -7.72
N VAL A 188 17.97 3.53 -6.55
CA VAL A 188 16.68 3.84 -5.92
C VAL A 188 16.63 5.26 -5.33
N ASP A 189 17.78 5.91 -5.07
CA ASP A 189 17.86 7.32 -4.64
C ASP A 189 18.21 8.28 -5.80
N ASN A 190 18.96 7.82 -6.80
CA ASN A 190 19.56 8.68 -7.84
C ASN A 190 18.91 8.55 -9.23
N VAL A 191 18.20 7.45 -9.50
CA VAL A 191 17.63 7.13 -10.82
C VAL A 191 16.10 7.07 -10.81
N TRP A 192 15.49 6.42 -9.81
CA TRP A 192 14.03 6.25 -9.79
C TRP A 192 13.27 7.59 -9.70
N PRO A 193 12.17 7.80 -10.45
CA PRO A 193 11.42 9.06 -10.42
C PRO A 193 10.96 9.45 -9.01
N ARG A 194 11.53 10.55 -8.50
CA ARG A 194 11.33 11.01 -7.10
C ARG A 194 9.86 11.12 -6.69
N HIS A 195 9.01 11.69 -7.55
CA HIS A 195 7.59 11.87 -7.26
C HIS A 195 6.84 10.52 -7.08
N LEU A 196 7.27 9.43 -7.71
CA LEU A 196 6.70 8.10 -7.47
C LEU A 196 7.08 7.60 -6.08
N LYS A 197 8.37 7.69 -5.72
CA LYS A 197 8.94 7.33 -4.41
C LYS A 197 8.31 8.12 -3.26
N GLU A 198 8.25 9.45 -3.40
CA GLU A 198 7.62 10.37 -2.44
C GLU A 198 6.11 10.12 -2.27
N SER A 199 5.43 9.62 -3.31
CA SER A 199 4.02 9.26 -3.23
C SER A 199 3.75 7.89 -2.58
N GLN A 200 4.79 7.13 -2.19
CA GLN A 200 4.67 5.96 -1.33
C GLN A 200 4.55 6.40 0.13
N VAL A 201 3.41 6.13 0.76
CA VAL A 201 3.14 6.52 2.16
C VAL A 201 2.78 5.33 3.07
N GLU A 202 2.63 4.13 2.51
CA GLU A 202 2.32 2.90 3.25
C GLU A 202 3.50 1.92 3.14
N ALA A 203 3.88 1.32 4.28
CA ALA A 203 4.97 0.34 4.40
C ALA A 203 4.59 -1.06 3.85
N THR A 204 3.87 -1.11 2.73
CA THR A 204 3.53 -2.36 2.04
C THR A 204 4.77 -3.03 1.45
N ASN A 205 4.75 -4.36 1.40
CA ASN A 205 5.74 -5.18 0.70
C ASN A 205 5.06 -5.97 -0.44
N VAL A 206 3.80 -5.69 -0.78
CA VAL A 206 3.09 -6.29 -1.90
C VAL A 206 3.51 -5.57 -3.19
N LEU A 207 4.04 -6.31 -4.17
CA LEU A 207 4.57 -5.75 -5.41
C LEU A 207 3.53 -4.89 -6.16
N GLU A 208 2.27 -5.30 -6.19
CA GLU A 208 1.15 -4.56 -6.80
C GLU A 208 0.77 -3.24 -6.08
N GLU A 209 1.36 -2.96 -4.91
CA GLU A 209 1.13 -1.77 -4.10
C GLU A 209 2.40 -0.91 -3.91
N MET A 210 3.56 -1.38 -4.42
CA MET A 210 4.80 -0.62 -4.45
C MET A 210 4.80 0.39 -5.62
N LYS A 211 5.38 1.57 -5.38
CA LYS A 211 5.63 2.60 -6.42
C LYS A 211 7.12 2.83 -6.71
N TYR A 212 7.99 2.11 -6.02
CA TYR A 212 9.43 2.08 -6.22
C TYR A 212 10.00 0.79 -5.62
N PRO A 213 11.24 0.38 -5.95
CA PRO A 213 11.86 -0.81 -5.37
C PRO A 213 12.16 -0.62 -3.88
N LYS A 214 11.27 -1.14 -3.01
CA LYS A 214 11.45 -1.10 -1.56
C LYS A 214 12.41 -2.20 -1.11
N VAL A 215 13.72 -1.94 -1.19
CA VAL A 215 14.80 -2.89 -0.84
C VAL A 215 15.96 -2.26 -0.06
N GLN A 216 15.91 -0.95 0.23
CA GLN A 216 17.04 -0.18 0.75
C GLN A 216 17.37 -0.43 2.25
N LYS A 217 16.44 -0.98 3.04
CA LYS A 217 16.53 -1.03 4.52
C LYS A 217 15.90 -2.30 5.11
N TYR A 218 16.73 -3.28 5.46
CA TYR A 218 16.35 -4.55 6.08
C TYR A 218 16.81 -4.66 7.55
N CYS A 219 15.96 -5.24 8.39
CA CYS A 219 16.24 -5.55 9.79
C CYS A 219 16.23 -7.08 9.94
N LEU A 220 17.41 -7.68 10.12
CA LEU A 220 17.54 -9.13 10.23
C LEU A 220 17.62 -9.53 11.70
N MET A 221 16.88 -10.56 12.07
CA MET A 221 16.73 -11.09 13.41
C MET A 221 16.92 -12.60 13.31
N SER A 222 18.03 -13.10 13.85
CA SER A 222 18.43 -14.51 13.72
C SER A 222 18.82 -15.07 15.07
N VAL A 223 18.29 -16.23 15.44
CA VAL A 223 18.64 -16.92 16.69
C VAL A 223 19.86 -17.83 16.48
N LYS A 224 20.52 -18.23 17.57
CA LYS A 224 21.65 -19.16 17.55
C LYS A 224 21.29 -20.45 16.79
N GLY A 225 22.20 -20.88 15.92
CA GLY A 225 22.04 -22.06 15.07
C GLY A 225 21.49 -21.76 13.67
N CYS A 226 20.87 -20.59 13.43
CA CYS A 226 20.26 -20.28 12.13
C CYS A 226 21.28 -20.31 10.99
N TYR A 227 20.97 -21.08 9.94
CA TYR A 227 21.72 -21.20 8.69
C TYR A 227 20.83 -20.82 7.51
N THR A 228 21.32 -19.94 6.65
CA THR A 228 20.77 -19.62 5.33
C THR A 228 21.79 -20.12 4.30
N ASP A 229 21.34 -20.99 3.41
CA ASP A 229 22.23 -21.72 2.49
C ASP A 229 22.81 -20.83 1.36
N PHE A 230 23.70 -21.40 0.53
CA PHE A 230 24.36 -20.65 -0.54
C PHE A 230 23.37 -20.03 -1.52
N HIS A 231 23.42 -18.71 -1.64
CA HIS A 231 22.58 -17.91 -2.54
C HIS A 231 23.35 -16.71 -3.10
N VAL A 232 22.72 -15.98 -4.03
CA VAL A 232 23.16 -14.67 -4.50
C VAL A 232 22.02 -13.68 -4.24
N ASP A 233 22.36 -12.45 -3.83
CA ASP A 233 21.36 -11.39 -3.62
C ASP A 233 20.58 -11.05 -4.90
N PHE A 234 19.28 -10.79 -4.74
CA PHE A 234 18.32 -10.68 -5.83
C PHE A 234 18.66 -9.54 -6.81
N GLY A 235 18.43 -9.77 -8.10
CA GLY A 235 18.83 -8.88 -9.20
C GLY A 235 20.34 -8.59 -9.28
N GLY A 236 21.17 -9.36 -8.57
CA GLY A 236 22.59 -9.05 -8.41
C GLY A 236 22.84 -7.79 -7.58
N THR A 237 21.96 -7.46 -6.63
CA THR A 237 22.20 -6.33 -5.74
C THR A 237 23.52 -6.46 -4.97
N SER A 238 24.14 -5.31 -4.71
CA SER A 238 25.17 -5.18 -3.68
C SER A 238 24.48 -4.97 -2.33
N VAL A 239 25.06 -5.48 -1.25
CA VAL A 239 24.49 -5.37 0.11
C VAL A 239 25.48 -4.75 1.09
N TRP A 240 24.97 -3.87 1.96
CA TRP A 240 25.66 -3.43 3.18
C TRP A 240 24.99 -4.07 4.40
N TYR A 241 25.79 -4.45 5.41
CA TYR A 241 25.37 -5.33 6.48
C TYR A 241 26.08 -4.95 7.80
N HIS A 242 25.35 -4.53 8.83
CA HIS A 242 25.91 -4.04 10.09
C HIS A 242 25.39 -4.83 11.30
N ILE A 243 26.31 -5.47 12.03
CA ILE A 243 25.99 -6.24 13.24
C ILE A 243 25.74 -5.25 14.39
N LEU A 244 24.47 -5.02 14.76
CA LEU A 244 24.16 -4.22 15.95
C LEU A 244 24.27 -5.05 17.24
N LYS A 245 23.98 -6.35 17.17
CA LYS A 245 24.17 -7.32 18.26
C LYS A 245 24.60 -8.69 17.74
N GLY A 246 25.43 -9.36 18.52
CA GLY A 246 25.78 -10.78 18.31
C GLY A 246 26.85 -10.97 17.24
N GLY A 247 26.60 -11.85 16.28
CA GLY A 247 27.59 -12.19 15.26
C GLY A 247 27.06 -13.08 14.13
N LYS A 248 27.84 -13.16 13.06
CA LYS A 248 27.53 -13.94 11.84
C LYS A 248 28.81 -14.59 11.32
N VAL A 249 28.66 -15.76 10.72
CA VAL A 249 29.72 -16.40 9.93
C VAL A 249 29.23 -16.46 8.49
N PHE A 250 30.02 -15.94 7.56
CA PHE A 250 29.74 -15.96 6.12
C PHE A 250 30.72 -16.90 5.43
N TRP A 251 30.24 -17.76 4.52
CA TRP A 251 31.08 -18.39 3.50
C TRP A 251 30.90 -17.63 2.18
N LEU A 252 31.99 -17.27 1.52
CA LEU A 252 32.03 -16.38 0.37
C LEU A 252 32.71 -17.05 -0.82
N ILE A 253 32.09 -16.96 -1.99
CA ILE A 253 32.58 -17.54 -3.25
C ILE A 253 32.58 -16.45 -4.33
N PRO A 254 33.69 -16.22 -5.05
CA PRO A 254 33.78 -15.17 -6.05
C PRO A 254 32.88 -15.46 -7.26
N PRO A 255 32.22 -14.44 -7.85
CA PRO A 255 31.34 -14.59 -9.01
C PRO A 255 32.12 -14.74 -10.32
N THR A 256 32.92 -15.80 -10.43
CA THR A 256 33.50 -16.23 -11.72
C THR A 256 32.42 -16.87 -12.58
N GLU A 257 32.57 -16.85 -13.90
CA GLU A 257 31.62 -17.54 -14.78
C GLU A 257 31.53 -19.04 -14.48
N HIS A 258 32.65 -19.65 -14.08
CA HIS A 258 32.70 -21.05 -13.64
C HIS A 258 31.85 -21.28 -12.39
N ASN A 259 32.02 -20.46 -11.35
CA ASN A 259 31.28 -20.59 -10.09
C ASN A 259 29.79 -20.31 -10.26
N LEU A 260 29.41 -19.33 -11.10
CA LEU A 260 28.01 -19.07 -11.44
C LEU A 260 27.38 -20.23 -12.23
N ALA A 261 28.12 -20.81 -13.19
CA ALA A 261 27.66 -21.99 -13.93
C ALA A 261 27.59 -23.27 -13.08
N LEU A 262 28.41 -23.39 -12.04
CA LEU A 262 28.27 -24.44 -11.01
C LEU A 262 27.06 -24.20 -10.11
N TYR A 263 26.84 -22.95 -9.68
CA TYR A 263 25.69 -22.55 -8.86
C TYR A 263 24.36 -22.80 -9.58
N GLU A 264 24.23 -22.39 -10.85
CA GLU A 264 23.06 -22.71 -11.69
C GLU A 264 22.78 -24.22 -11.73
N LYS A 265 23.83 -25.05 -11.92
CA LYS A 265 23.69 -26.52 -11.94
C LYS A 265 23.32 -27.10 -10.57
N TRP A 266 23.85 -26.55 -9.47
CA TRP A 266 23.56 -26.98 -8.11
C TRP A 266 22.11 -26.65 -7.72
N VAL A 267 21.64 -25.42 -7.95
CA VAL A 267 20.23 -25.02 -7.74
C VAL A 267 19.29 -25.91 -8.58
N LEU A 268 19.57 -26.09 -9.87
CA LEU A 268 18.75 -26.91 -10.76
C LEU A 268 18.83 -28.43 -10.48
N SER A 269 19.75 -28.88 -9.62
CA SER A 269 19.86 -30.30 -9.25
C SER A 269 18.87 -30.74 -8.17
N GLY A 270 18.36 -29.80 -7.36
CA GLY A 270 17.56 -30.07 -6.17
C GLY A 270 18.35 -30.63 -4.97
N LYS A 271 19.66 -30.91 -5.10
CA LYS A 271 20.50 -31.53 -4.06
C LYS A 271 21.10 -30.54 -3.05
N GLN A 272 20.37 -29.48 -2.73
CA GLN A 272 20.85 -28.38 -1.88
C GLN A 272 20.98 -28.83 -0.41
N SER A 273 20.06 -29.69 0.06
CA SER A 273 20.14 -30.41 1.35
C SER A 273 21.38 -31.31 1.50
N ASP A 274 21.91 -31.80 0.37
CA ASP A 274 22.85 -32.91 0.34
C ASP A 274 24.31 -32.41 0.19
N ILE A 275 24.48 -31.27 -0.48
CA ILE A 275 25.79 -30.79 -0.97
C ILE A 275 26.04 -29.38 -0.46
N PHE A 276 26.98 -29.24 0.48
CA PHE A 276 27.56 -27.95 0.85
C PHE A 276 28.28 -27.36 -0.37
N PHE A 277 27.74 -26.31 -0.97
CA PHE A 277 28.24 -25.78 -2.25
C PHE A 277 29.68 -25.24 -2.17
N GLY A 278 30.14 -24.84 -0.98
CA GLY A 278 31.54 -24.50 -0.71
C GLY A 278 32.53 -25.64 -1.03
N ASP A 279 32.11 -26.91 -0.97
CA ASP A 279 32.92 -28.09 -1.33
C ASP A 279 32.97 -28.37 -2.85
N LYS A 280 32.41 -27.46 -3.69
CA LYS A 280 32.29 -27.64 -5.14
C LYS A 280 33.00 -26.57 -5.96
N VAL A 281 33.70 -25.64 -5.32
CA VAL A 281 34.43 -24.55 -5.97
C VAL A 281 35.88 -24.50 -5.49
N ASP A 282 36.79 -24.07 -6.35
CA ASP A 282 38.24 -24.03 -6.05
C ASP A 282 38.60 -23.07 -4.89
N LYS A 283 37.73 -22.09 -4.62
CA LYS A 283 37.94 -21.12 -3.53
C LYS A 283 36.62 -20.70 -2.88
N CYS A 284 36.46 -21.11 -1.63
CA CYS A 284 35.43 -20.63 -0.70
C CYS A 284 36.12 -20.11 0.56
N VAL A 285 35.65 -18.97 1.11
CA VAL A 285 36.27 -18.29 2.26
C VAL A 285 35.26 -18.07 3.38
N ARG A 286 35.58 -18.55 4.58
CA ARG A 286 34.80 -18.34 5.81
C ARG A 286 35.31 -17.09 6.54
N ILE A 287 34.42 -16.15 6.83
CA ILE A 287 34.72 -14.94 7.62
C ILE A 287 33.74 -14.77 8.78
N ASN A 288 34.26 -14.35 9.94
CA ASN A 288 33.49 -14.07 11.14
C ASN A 288 33.24 -12.56 11.27
N LEU A 289 31.98 -12.17 11.45
CA LEU A 289 31.55 -10.80 11.73
C LEU A 289 31.06 -10.70 13.18
N HIS A 290 31.56 -9.70 13.89
CA HIS A 290 31.28 -9.42 15.29
C HIS A 290 30.48 -8.11 15.45
N GLU A 291 29.94 -7.87 16.65
CA GLU A 291 29.21 -6.64 16.98
C GLU A 291 30.01 -5.37 16.62
N GLY A 292 29.32 -4.38 16.03
CA GLY A 292 29.92 -3.15 15.54
C GLY A 292 30.54 -3.23 14.14
N ASN A 293 30.84 -4.43 13.63
CA ASN A 293 31.38 -4.57 12.28
C ASN A 293 30.33 -4.17 11.22
N THR A 294 30.82 -3.54 10.15
CA THR A 294 30.05 -3.30 8.92
C THR A 294 30.73 -4.05 7.78
N PHE A 295 29.95 -4.83 7.05
CA PHE A 295 30.41 -5.65 5.93
C PHE A 295 29.66 -5.26 4.65
N PHE A 296 30.36 -5.31 3.53
CA PHE A 296 29.88 -4.92 2.22
C PHE A 296 30.15 -6.07 1.24
N ILE A 297 29.11 -6.66 0.68
CA ILE A 297 29.22 -7.72 -0.33
C ILE A 297 28.88 -7.10 -1.70
N PRO A 298 29.76 -7.26 -2.72
CA PRO A 298 29.48 -6.75 -4.05
C PRO A 298 28.48 -7.64 -4.81
N THR A 299 27.87 -7.06 -5.84
CA THR A 299 27.07 -7.76 -6.86
C THR A 299 27.60 -9.16 -7.21
N GLY A 300 26.72 -10.15 -7.12
CA GLY A 300 26.90 -11.50 -7.67
C GLY A 300 27.59 -12.52 -6.76
N TRP A 301 28.18 -12.10 -5.64
CA TRP A 301 28.91 -12.98 -4.73
C TRP A 301 28.00 -14.06 -4.13
N ILE A 302 28.31 -15.32 -4.43
CA ILE A 302 27.57 -16.48 -3.91
C ILE A 302 28.02 -16.68 -2.45
N HIS A 303 27.06 -16.72 -1.52
CA HIS A 303 27.38 -16.79 -0.10
C HIS A 303 26.34 -17.54 0.73
N ALA A 304 26.80 -18.17 1.82
CA ALA A 304 25.98 -18.80 2.85
C ALA A 304 26.26 -18.15 4.21
N VAL A 305 25.28 -18.19 5.12
CA VAL A 305 25.32 -17.42 6.38
C VAL A 305 24.88 -18.27 7.58
N TYR A 306 25.73 -18.35 8.61
CA TYR A 306 25.43 -18.98 9.90
C TYR A 306 25.38 -17.97 11.05
N THR A 307 24.57 -18.28 12.06
CA THR A 307 24.36 -17.46 13.27
C THR A 307 24.87 -18.19 14.52
N PRO A 308 26.09 -17.89 15.01
CA PRO A 308 26.65 -18.53 16.21
C PRO A 308 25.99 -18.09 17.53
N VAL A 309 25.36 -16.90 17.55
CA VAL A 309 24.66 -16.32 18.71
C VAL A 309 23.46 -15.50 18.25
N ASP A 310 22.43 -15.38 19.08
CA ASP A 310 21.27 -14.51 18.84
C ASP A 310 21.71 -13.10 18.42
N SER A 311 21.24 -12.63 17.26
CA SER A 311 21.78 -11.46 16.57
C SER A 311 20.70 -10.54 16.02
N LEU A 312 20.97 -9.23 16.11
CA LEU A 312 20.20 -8.16 15.48
C LEU A 312 21.10 -7.39 14.51
N VAL A 313 20.68 -7.29 13.25
CA VAL A 313 21.45 -6.71 12.15
C VAL A 313 20.61 -5.67 11.40
N PHE A 314 21.25 -4.60 10.95
CA PHE A 314 20.69 -3.67 9.98
C PHE A 314 21.49 -3.72 8.68
N GLY A 315 20.80 -3.80 7.54
CA GLY A 315 21.42 -3.83 6.22
C GLY A 315 20.53 -3.26 5.13
N GLY A 316 20.92 -3.41 3.87
CA GLY A 316 20.14 -2.94 2.72
C GLY A 316 20.76 -3.28 1.38
N ASN A 317 19.91 -3.59 0.41
CA ASN A 317 20.29 -3.96 -0.95
C ASN A 317 20.19 -2.75 -1.88
N PHE A 318 21.14 -2.60 -2.80
CA PHE A 318 21.24 -1.48 -3.74
C PHE A 318 21.83 -1.92 -5.09
N LEU A 319 21.42 -1.24 -6.16
CA LEU A 319 22.00 -1.37 -7.51
C LEU A 319 22.83 -0.12 -7.82
N HIS A 320 23.92 -0.27 -8.57
CA HIS A 320 24.87 0.80 -8.86
C HIS A 320 25.53 0.66 -10.23
N SER A 321 26.05 1.77 -10.77
CA SER A 321 26.62 1.78 -12.12
C SER A 321 28.01 1.11 -12.26
N TYR A 322 28.66 0.73 -11.17
CA TYR A 322 30.02 0.16 -11.15
C TYR A 322 30.06 -1.39 -11.17
N GLY A 323 28.99 -2.04 -11.63
CA GLY A 323 28.87 -3.51 -11.72
C GLY A 323 27.68 -4.00 -12.53
N ILE A 324 27.24 -3.22 -13.52
CA ILE A 324 26.00 -3.42 -14.27
C ILE A 324 26.00 -4.76 -15.02
N ASP A 325 27.13 -5.11 -15.64
CA ASP A 325 27.39 -6.38 -16.32
C ASP A 325 27.03 -7.58 -15.43
N LYS A 326 27.46 -7.54 -14.16
CA LYS A 326 27.21 -8.61 -13.20
C LYS A 326 25.77 -8.57 -12.66
N GLN A 327 25.17 -7.39 -12.48
CA GLN A 327 23.74 -7.27 -12.12
C GLN A 327 22.86 -7.94 -13.19
N LEU A 328 23.13 -7.68 -14.46
CA LEU A 328 22.45 -8.30 -15.60
C LEU A 328 22.72 -9.81 -15.69
N LYS A 329 23.97 -10.25 -15.44
CA LYS A 329 24.32 -11.69 -15.37
C LYS A 329 23.51 -12.41 -14.28
N ILE A 330 23.33 -11.82 -13.10
CA ILE A 330 22.52 -12.45 -12.03
C ILE A 330 21.03 -12.42 -12.37
N ALA A 331 20.50 -11.36 -12.98
CA ALA A 331 19.12 -11.37 -13.48
C ALA A 331 18.89 -12.49 -14.51
N GLN A 332 19.89 -12.79 -15.36
CA GLN A 332 19.84 -13.94 -16.26
C GLN A 332 19.96 -15.29 -15.51
N VAL A 333 20.77 -15.37 -14.44
CA VAL A 333 20.82 -16.55 -13.55
C VAL A 333 19.45 -16.81 -12.89
N GLU A 334 18.77 -15.77 -12.38
CA GLU A 334 17.40 -15.86 -11.84
C GLU A 334 16.40 -16.35 -12.91
N ASP A 335 16.56 -15.92 -14.16
CA ASP A 335 15.70 -16.34 -15.27
C ASP A 335 16.04 -17.74 -15.79
N ASN A 336 17.27 -18.23 -15.61
CA ASN A 336 17.67 -19.61 -15.91
C ASN A 336 17.16 -20.57 -14.83
N THR A 337 17.40 -20.24 -13.55
CA THR A 337 16.96 -21.04 -12.38
C THR A 337 15.48 -20.89 -12.07
N LYS A 338 14.78 -19.94 -12.71
CA LYS A 338 13.33 -19.69 -12.59
C LYS A 338 12.87 -19.19 -11.21
N VAL A 339 13.68 -18.33 -10.57
CA VAL A 339 13.33 -17.69 -9.29
C VAL A 339 11.94 -17.01 -9.36
N PRO A 340 11.01 -17.27 -8.42
CA PRO A 340 9.67 -16.69 -8.44
C PRO A 340 9.66 -15.17 -8.28
N GLN A 341 8.72 -14.49 -8.92
CA GLN A 341 8.66 -13.01 -8.98
C GLN A 341 8.57 -12.31 -7.62
N LYS A 342 8.09 -12.99 -6.55
CA LYS A 342 8.10 -12.47 -5.17
C LYS A 342 9.52 -12.24 -4.61
N PHE A 343 10.51 -13.00 -5.09
CA PHE A 343 11.87 -13.02 -4.56
C PHE A 343 12.90 -12.33 -5.47
N ARG A 344 12.47 -11.79 -6.62
CA ARG A 344 13.32 -10.99 -7.52
C ARG A 344 13.29 -9.51 -7.18
N TYR A 345 14.26 -8.77 -7.70
CA TYR A 345 14.30 -7.31 -7.58
C TYR A 345 13.03 -6.65 -8.17
N PRO A 346 12.26 -5.85 -7.38
CA PRO A 346 11.06 -5.17 -7.88
C PRO A 346 11.39 -4.18 -9.01
N PHE A 347 10.64 -4.24 -10.12
CA PHE A 347 10.76 -3.32 -11.25
C PHE A 347 12.19 -3.23 -11.85
N PHE A 348 12.89 -4.37 -11.94
CA PHE A 348 14.29 -4.41 -12.38
C PHE A 348 14.48 -3.85 -13.80
N THR A 349 13.71 -4.33 -14.79
CA THR A 349 13.83 -3.88 -16.19
C THR A 349 13.41 -2.41 -16.33
N GLU A 350 12.37 -2.00 -15.62
CA GLU A 350 11.90 -0.61 -15.51
C GLU A 350 13.00 0.32 -14.95
N MET A 351 13.77 -0.15 -13.97
CA MET A 351 14.93 0.58 -13.44
C MET A 351 16.01 0.74 -14.52
N LEU A 352 16.34 -0.30 -15.30
CA LEU A 352 17.34 -0.19 -16.38
C LEU A 352 16.97 0.90 -17.40
N TRP A 353 15.69 1.02 -17.75
CA TRP A 353 15.19 2.10 -18.62
C TRP A 353 15.41 3.49 -18.03
N TYR A 354 15.17 3.68 -16.73
CA TYR A 354 15.47 4.94 -16.06
C TYR A 354 17.00 5.18 -15.93
N VAL A 355 17.83 4.15 -15.78
CA VAL A 355 19.31 4.31 -15.80
C VAL A 355 19.76 4.89 -17.14
N LEU A 356 19.25 4.34 -18.26
CA LEU A 356 19.54 4.86 -19.59
C LEU A 356 19.11 6.33 -19.76
N GLU A 357 17.87 6.64 -19.38
CA GLU A 357 17.32 8.01 -19.45
C GLU A 357 18.16 8.99 -18.64
N ARG A 358 18.51 8.63 -17.41
CA ARG A 358 19.24 9.52 -16.49
C ARG A 358 20.68 9.77 -16.94
N TYR A 359 21.36 8.81 -17.58
CA TYR A 359 22.66 9.07 -18.21
C TYR A 359 22.54 10.00 -19.43
N VAL A 360 21.56 9.78 -20.32
CA VAL A 360 21.30 10.67 -21.47
C VAL A 360 20.97 12.09 -21.00
N HIS A 361 20.08 12.25 -20.04
CA HIS A 361 19.72 13.55 -19.46
C HIS A 361 20.92 14.24 -18.75
N CYS A 362 21.82 13.50 -18.10
CA CYS A 362 22.96 14.10 -17.39
C CYS A 362 24.15 14.45 -18.32
N LEU A 363 24.31 13.76 -19.45
CA LEU A 363 25.47 13.91 -20.34
C LEU A 363 25.15 14.57 -21.70
N LEU A 364 23.95 14.38 -22.25
CA LEU A 364 23.48 15.04 -23.48
C LEU A 364 22.44 16.14 -23.21
N GLY A 365 21.78 16.12 -22.04
CA GLY A 365 20.76 17.10 -21.66
C GLY A 365 19.34 16.76 -22.15
N HIS A 366 19.18 15.76 -23.01
CA HIS A 366 17.88 15.34 -23.55
C HIS A 366 17.04 14.57 -22.51
N SER A 367 15.75 14.91 -22.41
CA SER A 367 14.79 14.34 -21.46
C SER A 367 13.76 13.46 -22.18
N HIS A 368 13.97 12.15 -22.14
CA HIS A 368 13.02 11.17 -22.69
C HIS A 368 11.78 10.95 -21.81
N LEU A 369 11.69 11.62 -20.65
CA LEU A 369 10.55 11.54 -19.74
C LEU A 369 9.34 12.39 -20.18
N SER A 370 8.13 11.84 -20.01
CA SER A 370 6.82 12.45 -20.30
C SER A 370 6.59 13.80 -19.63
N SER A 371 7.21 14.04 -18.47
CA SER A 371 7.13 15.29 -17.69
C SER A 371 8.47 15.99 -17.47
N GLY A 372 9.54 15.55 -18.15
CA GLY A 372 10.85 16.19 -18.08
C GLY A 372 11.06 17.24 -19.18
N THR A 373 12.05 18.09 -18.95
CA THR A 373 12.44 19.22 -19.81
C THR A 373 13.91 19.08 -20.20
N ASP A 374 14.22 19.28 -21.48
CA ASP A 374 15.60 19.26 -21.95
C ASP A 374 16.43 20.38 -21.30
N ILE A 375 17.69 20.09 -20.99
CA ILE A 375 18.64 21.04 -20.41
C ILE A 375 19.70 21.35 -21.47
N THR A 376 19.73 22.59 -21.94
CA THR A 376 20.83 23.08 -22.78
C THR A 376 22.15 22.99 -22.01
N ILE A 377 23.02 22.08 -22.40
CA ILE A 377 24.37 21.99 -21.86
C ILE A 377 25.18 23.18 -22.40
N PRO A 378 25.80 24.02 -21.53
CA PRO A 378 26.64 25.12 -22.00
C PRO A 378 27.83 24.61 -22.83
N PRO A 379 28.19 25.27 -23.95
CA PRO A 379 29.27 24.82 -24.82
C PRO A 379 30.67 24.98 -24.18
N ASP A 380 30.78 25.74 -23.10
CA ASP A 380 31.98 25.89 -22.25
C ASP A 380 32.03 24.90 -21.07
N LYS A 381 31.01 24.04 -20.89
CA LYS A 381 31.01 23.00 -19.84
C LYS A 381 32.13 21.99 -20.12
N PRO A 382 33.02 21.70 -19.17
CA PRO A 382 34.08 20.71 -19.36
C PRO A 382 33.49 19.31 -19.58
N HIS A 383 34.09 18.56 -20.50
CA HIS A 383 33.68 17.19 -20.83
C HIS A 383 33.75 16.28 -19.60
N VAL A 384 32.66 15.52 -19.36
CA VAL A 384 32.53 14.64 -18.20
C VAL A 384 32.95 13.23 -18.60
N HIS A 385 34.15 12.82 -18.18
CA HIS A 385 34.64 11.46 -18.46
C HIS A 385 33.89 10.40 -17.62
N MET A 386 33.41 9.35 -18.30
CA MET A 386 32.80 8.17 -17.70
C MET A 386 33.86 7.13 -17.32
N THR A 387 33.60 6.33 -16.28
CA THR A 387 34.43 5.14 -16.03
C THR A 387 34.15 4.06 -17.06
N HIS A 388 35.15 3.23 -17.38
CA HIS A 388 34.98 2.09 -18.30
C HIS A 388 33.85 1.15 -17.86
N MET A 389 33.65 0.97 -16.54
CA MET A 389 32.57 0.16 -15.97
C MET A 389 31.18 0.70 -16.30
N GLU A 390 30.98 2.02 -16.22
CA GLU A 390 29.71 2.67 -16.56
C GLU A 390 29.46 2.59 -18.08
N LEU A 391 30.47 2.89 -18.90
CA LEU A 391 30.37 2.86 -20.36
C LEU A 391 30.08 1.44 -20.89
N HIS A 392 30.78 0.43 -20.36
CA HIS A 392 30.51 -0.98 -20.63
C HIS A 392 29.11 -1.36 -20.16
N GLY A 393 28.73 -0.97 -18.94
CA GLY A 393 27.42 -1.26 -18.36
C GLY A 393 26.25 -0.70 -19.16
N LEU A 394 26.35 0.53 -19.70
CA LEU A 394 25.33 1.09 -20.58
C LEU A 394 25.15 0.27 -21.87
N LYS A 395 26.26 -0.16 -22.47
CA LYS A 395 26.24 -1.05 -23.64
C LYS A 395 25.55 -2.38 -23.32
N GLU A 396 25.87 -3.00 -22.19
CA GLU A 396 25.25 -4.27 -21.77
C GLU A 396 23.76 -4.11 -21.43
N ILE A 397 23.31 -2.97 -20.88
CA ILE A 397 21.87 -2.69 -20.74
C ILE A 397 21.17 -2.63 -22.10
N VAL A 398 21.75 -1.93 -23.09
CA VAL A 398 21.17 -1.84 -24.44
C VAL A 398 21.09 -3.22 -25.10
N LEU A 399 22.10 -4.07 -24.93
CA LEU A 399 22.10 -5.44 -25.44
C LEU A 399 21.04 -6.31 -24.72
N TYR A 400 20.98 -6.26 -23.39
CA TYR A 400 19.99 -6.99 -22.60
C TYR A 400 18.54 -6.59 -22.95
N LEU A 401 18.25 -5.29 -23.02
CA LEU A 401 16.95 -4.76 -23.45
C LEU A 401 16.62 -5.06 -24.92
N HIS A 402 17.62 -5.33 -25.76
CA HIS A 402 17.40 -5.83 -27.12
C HIS A 402 17.01 -7.32 -27.12
N MET A 403 17.67 -8.15 -26.31
CA MET A 403 17.46 -9.60 -26.23
C MET A 403 16.13 -9.99 -25.58
N LEU A 404 15.56 -9.14 -24.71
CA LEU A 404 14.24 -9.38 -24.12
C LEU A 404 13.12 -9.37 -25.19
N PRO A 405 12.14 -10.29 -25.14
CA PRO A 405 10.97 -10.24 -26.01
C PRO A 405 10.10 -9.01 -25.66
N ALA A 406 9.36 -8.49 -26.64
CA ALA A 406 8.63 -7.22 -26.53
C ALA A 406 7.73 -7.11 -25.26
N ASN A 407 7.06 -8.20 -24.88
CA ASN A 407 6.19 -8.27 -23.70
C ASN A 407 6.92 -8.37 -22.34
N ARG A 408 8.26 -8.46 -22.33
CA ARG A 408 9.12 -8.42 -21.13
C ARG A 408 10.03 -7.19 -21.07
N LYS A 409 9.98 -6.31 -22.08
CA LYS A 409 10.80 -5.09 -22.08
C LYS A 409 10.40 -4.09 -21.00
N ASN A 410 9.19 -4.18 -20.44
CA ASN A 410 8.68 -3.34 -19.33
C ASN A 410 9.08 -1.85 -19.47
N VAL A 411 8.77 -1.23 -20.61
CA VAL A 411 9.03 0.21 -20.80
C VAL A 411 8.13 0.98 -19.82
N PRO A 412 8.69 1.83 -18.93
CA PRO A 412 7.87 2.57 -17.97
C PRO A 412 6.97 3.61 -18.66
N GLU A 413 5.74 3.81 -18.16
CA GLU A 413 4.75 4.78 -18.69
C GLU A 413 5.27 6.23 -18.77
N LEU A 414 6.34 6.55 -18.04
CA LEU A 414 6.97 7.87 -18.06
C LEU A 414 7.97 8.05 -19.20
N ILE A 415 8.31 7.06 -20.02
CA ILE A 415 9.22 7.23 -21.17
C ILE A 415 8.41 7.44 -22.45
N LYS A 416 8.63 8.58 -23.12
CA LYS A 416 7.90 8.99 -24.34
C LYS A 416 8.20 8.06 -25.51
N ASP A 417 9.49 7.84 -25.79
CA ASP A 417 9.97 7.07 -26.93
C ASP A 417 11.19 6.21 -26.49
N PRO A 418 11.01 4.89 -26.30
CA PRO A 418 12.11 4.00 -25.94
C PRO A 418 13.09 3.74 -27.09
N VAL A 419 12.73 4.02 -28.35
CA VAL A 419 13.60 3.85 -29.51
C VAL A 419 14.53 5.05 -29.65
N ALA A 420 14.00 6.28 -29.54
CA ALA A 420 14.80 7.50 -29.49
C ALA A 420 15.79 7.48 -28.32
N LEU A 421 15.37 7.04 -27.12
CA LEU A 421 16.26 6.88 -25.97
C LEU A 421 17.40 5.90 -26.25
N ILE A 422 17.14 4.73 -26.85
CA ILE A 422 18.18 3.76 -27.21
C ILE A 422 19.14 4.35 -28.27
N GLN A 423 18.66 5.21 -29.16
CA GLN A 423 19.51 5.89 -30.14
C GLN A 423 20.40 6.97 -29.51
N ASP A 424 19.89 7.76 -28.56
CA ASP A 424 20.71 8.71 -27.79
C ASP A 424 21.76 8.01 -26.93
N VAL A 425 21.42 6.87 -26.30
CA VAL A 425 22.40 6.04 -25.57
C VAL A 425 23.51 5.53 -26.50
N ARG A 426 23.19 5.15 -27.75
CA ARG A 426 24.22 4.76 -28.74
C ARG A 426 25.13 5.93 -29.11
N SER A 427 24.57 7.13 -29.31
CA SER A 427 25.33 8.35 -29.54
C SER A 427 26.25 8.68 -28.36
N LEU A 428 25.74 8.60 -27.13
CA LEU A 428 26.48 8.77 -25.88
C LEU A 428 27.65 7.79 -25.77
N ILE A 429 27.42 6.48 -25.98
CA ILE A 429 28.48 5.46 -25.99
C ILE A 429 29.53 5.76 -27.07
N GLY A 430 29.12 6.27 -28.23
CA GLY A 430 30.03 6.71 -29.30
C GLY A 430 30.90 7.91 -28.93
N LEU A 431 30.35 8.90 -28.22
CA LEU A 431 31.06 10.10 -27.76
C LEU A 431 32.08 9.75 -26.65
N HIS A 432 31.65 8.98 -25.64
CA HIS A 432 32.45 8.65 -24.46
C HIS A 432 33.49 7.54 -24.70
N ARG A 433 33.58 6.99 -25.93
CA ARG A 433 34.52 5.91 -26.29
C ARG A 433 36.02 6.24 -26.11
N LEU A 434 36.38 7.52 -26.00
CA LEU A 434 37.75 8.02 -25.83
C LEU A 434 38.00 8.60 -24.42
N ASP A 435 37.16 8.27 -23.44
CA ASP A 435 37.29 8.79 -22.09
C ASP A 435 38.55 8.32 -21.37
N LYS A 436 39.19 9.25 -20.65
CA LYS A 436 40.46 9.02 -19.95
C LYS A 436 40.19 8.49 -18.54
N PRO A 437 40.64 7.27 -18.16
CA PRO A 437 40.32 6.68 -16.86
C PRO A 437 40.67 7.56 -15.66
N ASP A 438 41.81 8.25 -15.68
CA ASP A 438 42.24 9.12 -14.57
C ASP A 438 41.30 10.30 -14.34
N LEU A 439 40.73 10.85 -15.42
CA LEU A 439 39.81 11.99 -15.37
C LEU A 439 38.37 11.57 -15.06
N ALA A 440 38.03 10.28 -15.24
CA ALA A 440 36.75 9.72 -14.81
C ALA A 440 36.64 9.58 -13.28
N VAL A 441 37.76 9.68 -12.54
CA VAL A 441 37.79 9.68 -11.07
C VAL A 441 37.50 11.07 -10.52
N SER A 442 36.29 11.56 -10.78
CA SER A 442 35.81 12.89 -10.34
C SER A 442 35.51 12.98 -8.84
N GLY A 443 35.37 11.85 -8.14
CA GLY A 443 34.86 11.78 -6.77
C GLY A 443 33.36 12.10 -6.62
N LYS A 444 32.65 12.39 -7.72
CA LYS A 444 31.21 12.64 -7.80
C LYS A 444 30.53 11.62 -8.73
N PRO A 445 29.41 10.98 -8.36
CA PRO A 445 28.66 10.12 -9.28
C PRO A 445 28.03 10.94 -10.41
N ILE A 446 28.07 10.45 -11.66
CA ILE A 446 27.44 11.14 -12.81
C ILE A 446 25.93 11.29 -12.64
N LEU A 447 25.28 10.26 -12.06
CA LEU A 447 23.84 10.22 -11.82
C LEU A 447 23.38 11.04 -10.61
N TRP A 448 24.30 11.55 -9.79
CA TRP A 448 23.98 12.27 -8.55
C TRP A 448 23.18 13.54 -8.85
N VAL A 449 22.02 13.67 -8.21
CA VAL A 449 21.12 14.80 -8.48
C VAL A 449 21.71 16.08 -7.89
N GLN A 450 22.02 17.03 -8.77
CA GLN A 450 22.51 18.37 -8.41
C GLN A 450 21.41 19.21 -7.72
N VAL A 451 21.29 19.07 -6.40
CA VAL A 451 20.49 19.96 -5.56
C VAL A 451 21.30 21.20 -5.10
N ALA A 452 22.50 21.42 -5.66
CA ALA A 452 23.48 22.38 -5.14
C ALA A 452 24.24 23.23 -6.18
N GLU A 453 24.18 22.92 -7.48
CA GLU A 453 24.98 23.63 -8.49
C GLU A 453 24.22 24.77 -9.19
N ALA A 454 22.89 24.82 -9.07
CA ALA A 454 22.06 25.97 -9.49
C ALA A 454 22.33 27.26 -8.66
N ASP A 455 22.95 27.16 -7.49
CA ASP A 455 23.38 28.31 -6.68
C ASP A 455 24.82 28.76 -7.00
N GLN A 456 25.62 27.96 -7.72
CA GLN A 456 27.08 28.18 -7.80
C GLN A 456 27.54 29.14 -8.91
N GLU A 457 26.75 29.36 -9.96
CA GLU A 457 27.12 30.34 -11.00
C GLU A 457 27.15 31.79 -10.49
N ASN A 458 26.39 32.10 -9.43
CA ASN A 458 26.46 33.41 -8.75
C ASN A 458 27.77 33.65 -7.97
N HIS A 459 28.64 32.65 -7.82
CA HIS A 459 29.88 32.75 -7.03
C HIS A 459 31.18 32.89 -7.86
N LYS A 460 31.09 33.31 -9.13
CA LYS A 460 32.26 33.82 -9.90
C LYS A 460 32.74 35.21 -9.39
N LYS A 461 33.25 35.28 -8.14
CA LYS A 461 34.12 36.36 -7.59
C LYS A 461 34.65 36.01 -6.18
N GLY A 462 35.97 36.12 -5.96
CA GLY A 462 36.59 36.13 -4.61
C GLY A 462 36.72 34.76 -3.90
N HIS A 463 37.55 33.83 -4.36
CA HIS A 463 38.97 33.65 -3.96
C HIS A 463 39.28 33.30 -2.48
N VAL A 464 39.52 32.00 -2.25
CA VAL A 464 40.54 31.34 -1.39
C VAL A 464 40.88 31.92 0.00
N ARG A 465 40.65 31.15 1.09
CA ARG A 465 41.72 30.45 1.87
C ARG A 465 41.23 29.79 3.18
N GLY A 466 41.67 28.55 3.38
CA GLY A 466 42.24 28.06 4.66
C GLY A 466 41.30 27.64 5.80
N PRO A 467 41.54 26.49 6.47
CA PRO A 467 40.84 26.10 7.69
C PRO A 467 41.46 26.70 8.97
N TYR A 468 40.73 26.56 10.07
CA TYR A 468 41.13 26.94 11.44
C TYR A 468 42.52 26.45 11.84
N ASN A 469 43.24 27.28 12.60
CA ASN A 469 44.35 26.85 13.46
C ASN A 469 44.05 27.28 14.91
N VAL A 470 44.61 26.56 15.89
CA VAL A 470 44.23 26.66 17.31
C VAL A 470 45.39 27.18 18.15
N LYS A 471 45.12 28.18 19.02
CA LYS A 471 45.74 28.47 20.35
C LYS A 471 45.62 29.97 20.70
N GLY A 472 45.80 30.30 21.98
CA GLY A 472 46.19 31.65 22.43
C GLY A 472 45.28 32.25 23.50
N SER A 473 45.82 32.51 24.68
CA SER A 473 45.15 33.21 25.79
C SER A 473 45.75 34.60 26.03
N GLY A 474 44.97 35.53 26.56
CA GLY A 474 45.47 36.67 27.35
C GLY A 474 45.04 38.09 26.91
N GLY A 475 44.91 39.00 27.88
CA GLY A 475 45.21 40.43 27.68
C GLY A 475 44.06 41.46 27.63
N ASN A 476 43.43 41.72 28.77
CA ASN A 476 42.91 43.03 29.28
C ASN A 476 42.43 44.19 28.36
N ASN A 477 41.27 44.74 28.79
CA ASN A 477 40.92 46.17 28.99
C ASN A 477 40.38 47.07 27.85
N ASN A 478 39.08 47.36 28.01
CA ASN A 478 38.45 48.70 28.13
C ASN A 478 37.76 49.42 26.95
N ASN A 479 36.55 49.89 27.31
CA ASN A 479 35.78 51.06 26.84
C ASN A 479 35.00 51.02 25.51
N ASN A 480 33.70 50.71 25.66
CA ASN A 480 32.53 51.47 25.15
C ASN A 480 32.46 51.88 23.67
N GLY A 481 31.62 51.19 22.90
CA GLY A 481 31.25 51.59 21.52
C GLY A 481 30.06 50.83 20.92
N VAL A 482 28.83 51.19 21.31
CA VAL A 482 27.50 50.88 20.71
C VAL A 482 27.49 49.87 19.54
N ILE A 483 27.15 48.60 19.80
CA ILE A 483 27.00 47.57 18.76
C ILE A 483 25.69 47.78 17.96
N LYS A 484 25.83 48.07 16.66
CA LYS A 484 24.72 48.00 15.67
C LYS A 484 24.61 46.59 15.11
N ALA A 485 23.40 46.01 15.07
CA ALA A 485 23.15 44.69 14.51
C ALA A 485 23.08 44.69 12.96
N PRO A 486 23.82 43.81 12.26
CA PRO A 486 23.67 43.61 10.82
C PRO A 486 22.32 42.98 10.42
N LYS A 487 21.91 43.17 9.16
CA LYS A 487 20.59 42.81 8.63
C LYS A 487 20.54 41.40 8.03
N VAL A 488 19.35 40.78 8.06
CA VAL A 488 19.02 39.58 7.28
C VAL A 488 18.25 39.97 6.01
N PRO A 489 18.77 39.66 4.81
CA PRO A 489 17.98 39.58 3.57
C PRO A 489 17.87 38.12 3.08
N GLY A 490 16.72 37.64 2.61
CA GLY A 490 15.39 38.26 2.64
C GLY A 490 14.34 37.36 1.97
N ALA A 491 13.19 37.17 2.62
CA ALA A 491 12.07 36.45 2.01
C ALA A 491 11.43 37.28 0.89
N LYS A 492 11.35 36.74 -0.34
CA LYS A 492 10.59 37.38 -1.42
C LYS A 492 9.09 37.33 -1.10
N ARG A 493 8.43 38.49 -1.24
CA ARG A 493 6.99 38.66 -1.02
C ARG A 493 6.18 38.19 -2.23
N SER A 494 4.98 37.68 -1.98
CA SER A 494 3.88 37.63 -2.95
C SER A 494 2.60 38.17 -2.28
N SER A 495 1.98 39.15 -2.91
CA SER A 495 0.78 39.86 -2.41
C SER A 495 -0.51 39.31 -3.11
N PRO A 496 -1.74 39.78 -2.83
CA PRO A 496 -2.70 38.85 -2.22
C PRO A 496 -3.96 38.56 -3.08
N GLY A 497 -4.33 37.29 -3.16
CA GLY A 497 -5.66 36.82 -3.56
C GLY A 497 -6.32 36.03 -2.43
N SER A 498 -7.60 36.24 -2.19
CA SER A 498 -8.34 35.74 -1.02
C SER A 498 -8.61 34.22 -1.05
N GLY A 499 -8.45 33.54 0.09
CA GLY A 499 -8.99 32.18 0.29
C GLY A 499 -8.21 31.26 1.24
N ASP A 500 -8.62 31.23 2.52
CA ASP A 500 -8.25 30.27 3.58
C ASP A 500 -6.82 30.33 4.19
N ARG A 501 -6.77 30.55 5.51
CA ARG A 501 -5.55 30.49 6.37
C ARG A 501 -5.73 29.46 7.49
N GLY A 502 -6.03 28.21 7.13
CA GLY A 502 -6.16 27.08 8.05
C GLY A 502 -4.84 26.47 8.58
N GLY A 503 -4.02 27.26 9.29
CA GLY A 503 -2.76 26.77 9.88
C GLY A 503 -2.96 25.66 10.94
N PRO A 504 -2.12 24.59 11.00
CA PRO A 504 -2.29 23.51 11.97
C PRO A 504 -1.98 23.96 13.42
N ARG A 505 -3.03 24.12 14.26
CA ARG A 505 -2.85 24.35 15.70
C ARG A 505 -2.04 23.22 16.36
N ARG A 506 -0.95 23.57 17.04
CA ARG A 506 -0.17 22.61 17.84
C ARG A 506 -0.94 22.28 19.13
N ARG A 507 -0.98 21.00 19.53
CA ARG A 507 -1.75 20.58 20.71
C ARG A 507 -1.00 20.93 21.99
N ARG A 508 -1.53 21.89 22.77
CA ARG A 508 -1.04 22.24 24.11
C ARG A 508 -1.01 21.02 25.05
N THR A 509 -0.10 21.05 26.01
CA THR A 509 0.21 19.97 26.94
C THR A 509 -0.41 20.19 28.33
N ARG A 510 -0.44 19.14 29.15
CA ARG A 510 -0.97 19.17 30.52
C ARG A 510 0.10 19.69 31.48
N CYS A 511 -0.21 20.67 32.34
CA CYS A 511 0.74 21.17 33.35
C CYS A 511 1.10 20.14 34.44
N LYS A 512 0.31 19.06 34.58
CA LYS A 512 0.41 18.01 35.61
C LYS A 512 0.21 18.47 37.07
N LYS A 513 0.40 19.75 37.38
CA LYS A 513 0.28 20.33 38.73
C LYS A 513 -1.13 20.79 39.14
N CYS A 514 -2.01 21.16 38.20
CA CYS A 514 -3.36 21.61 38.57
C CYS A 514 -4.26 20.45 39.03
N GLU A 515 -5.25 20.76 39.87
CA GLU A 515 -6.15 19.77 40.50
C GLU A 515 -6.73 18.75 39.51
N ALA A 516 -7.28 19.21 38.38
CA ALA A 516 -7.80 18.32 37.34
C ALA A 516 -6.74 17.40 36.69
N CYS A 517 -5.46 17.78 36.66
CA CYS A 517 -4.42 16.85 36.22
C CYS A 517 -4.14 15.74 37.25
N GLN A 518 -4.28 16.05 38.54
CA GLN A 518 -4.02 15.15 39.67
C GLN A 518 -5.20 14.22 39.96
N ARG A 519 -6.45 14.68 39.77
CA ARG A 519 -7.68 13.87 39.88
C ARG A 519 -7.56 12.55 39.07
N ALA A 520 -8.18 11.49 39.59
CA ALA A 520 -8.33 10.20 38.91
C ALA A 520 -9.32 10.28 37.73
N ASP A 521 -9.36 9.25 36.88
CA ASP A 521 -10.39 9.16 35.82
C ASP A 521 -11.72 8.73 36.46
N CYS A 522 -12.75 9.58 36.40
CA CYS A 522 -13.97 9.47 37.21
C CYS A 522 -14.92 8.30 36.90
N GLY A 523 -14.53 7.32 36.07
CA GLY A 523 -15.36 6.18 35.64
C GLY A 523 -16.55 6.51 34.72
N GLU A 524 -17.38 7.48 35.10
CA GLU A 524 -18.76 7.64 34.62
C GLU A 524 -18.91 8.58 33.42
N CYS A 525 -18.00 9.54 33.20
CA CYS A 525 -18.17 10.49 32.10
C CYS A 525 -18.01 9.78 30.73
N SER A 526 -18.63 10.30 29.67
CA SER A 526 -18.62 9.69 28.33
C SER A 526 -17.22 9.40 27.75
N PHE A 527 -16.18 10.11 28.19
CA PHE A 527 -14.79 9.83 27.82
C PHE A 527 -14.13 8.75 28.68
N CYS A 528 -14.58 8.52 29.92
CA CYS A 528 -14.23 7.34 30.71
C CYS A 528 -14.92 6.10 30.16
N LEU A 529 -16.22 6.20 29.84
CA LEU A 529 -17.00 5.10 29.23
C LEU A 529 -16.52 4.69 27.83
N ASP A 530 -15.69 5.51 27.15
CA ASP A 530 -14.96 5.12 25.94
C ASP A 530 -13.60 4.43 26.24
N MET A 531 -13.01 4.60 27.43
CA MET A 531 -11.73 3.97 27.76
C MET A 531 -11.87 2.46 27.95
N VAL A 532 -10.97 1.71 27.31
CA VAL A 532 -10.89 0.25 27.40
C VAL A 532 -10.80 -0.27 28.84
N LYS A 533 -10.14 0.46 29.74
CA LYS A 533 -10.04 0.10 31.17
C LYS A 533 -11.35 0.24 31.98
N PHE A 534 -12.40 0.81 31.38
CA PHE A 534 -13.76 0.88 31.92
C PHE A 534 -14.75 0.17 30.96
N GLY A 535 -14.28 -0.81 30.17
CA GLY A 535 -15.09 -1.56 29.20
C GLY A 535 -15.35 -0.87 27.86
N GLY A 536 -14.87 0.36 27.67
CA GLY A 536 -15.18 1.18 26.50
C GLY A 536 -14.45 0.78 25.20
N PRO A 537 -15.00 1.13 24.01
CA PRO A 537 -14.46 0.71 22.72
C PRO A 537 -13.17 1.43 22.25
N GLY A 538 -12.65 2.39 23.02
CA GLY A 538 -11.36 3.06 22.80
C GLY A 538 -11.28 3.98 21.58
N ARG A 539 -12.42 4.53 21.13
CA ARG A 539 -12.57 5.20 19.82
C ARG A 539 -12.41 6.71 19.90
N ALA A 540 -12.92 7.35 20.95
CA ALA A 540 -12.83 8.80 21.13
C ALA A 540 -11.41 9.25 21.50
N LYS A 541 -10.66 8.42 22.24
CA LYS A 541 -9.28 8.69 22.70
C LYS A 541 -9.12 10.05 23.42
N GLN A 542 -10.20 10.50 24.05
CA GLN A 542 -10.17 11.67 24.92
C GLN A 542 -9.88 11.24 26.35
N THR A 543 -9.35 12.19 27.12
CA THR A 543 -9.14 12.03 28.56
C THR A 543 -10.41 12.40 29.30
N CYS A 544 -10.66 11.80 30.47
CA CYS A 544 -11.77 12.11 31.38
C CYS A 544 -12.08 13.62 31.46
N ASN A 545 -13.37 13.99 31.46
CA ASN A 545 -13.81 15.38 31.56
C ASN A 545 -13.32 16.06 32.85
N MET A 546 -13.43 15.36 33.99
CA MET A 546 -12.90 15.83 35.28
C MET A 546 -11.37 15.92 35.34
N ARG A 547 -10.68 15.53 34.25
CA ARG A 547 -9.24 15.65 34.08
C ARG A 547 -8.81 16.53 32.93
N GLN A 548 -9.69 17.37 32.36
CA GLN A 548 -9.25 18.37 31.40
C GLN A 548 -8.36 19.41 32.12
N CYS A 549 -7.20 19.72 31.54
CA CYS A 549 -6.17 20.51 32.22
C CYS A 549 -6.56 21.99 32.26
N LEU A 550 -6.76 22.53 33.47
CA LEU A 550 -7.13 23.93 33.70
C LEU A 550 -6.08 24.95 33.21
N GLN A 551 -4.79 24.57 33.18
CA GLN A 551 -3.68 25.41 32.73
C GLN A 551 -2.87 24.70 31.63
N PRO A 552 -3.34 24.67 30.37
CA PRO A 552 -2.70 23.93 29.30
C PRO A 552 -1.48 24.68 28.71
N MET A 553 -0.28 24.18 28.98
CA MET A 553 0.99 24.84 28.63
C MET A 553 1.45 24.52 27.21
N LEU A 554 2.30 25.38 26.63
CA LEU A 554 3.00 25.06 25.37
C LEU A 554 3.89 23.80 25.55
N PRO A 555 4.07 22.98 24.50
CA PRO A 555 4.96 21.83 24.57
C PRO A 555 6.42 22.29 24.76
N VAL A 556 7.24 21.49 25.45
CA VAL A 556 8.68 21.76 25.63
C VAL A 556 9.50 21.77 24.33
N THR A 557 8.90 21.32 23.22
CA THR A 557 9.44 21.40 21.86
C THR A 557 8.85 22.58 21.07
N ALA A 558 8.30 23.59 21.74
CA ALA A 558 7.93 24.87 21.15
C ALA A 558 9.19 25.72 20.93
N ALA A 559 9.18 26.51 19.86
CA ALA A 559 10.29 27.35 19.45
C ALA A 559 9.75 28.70 18.95
N CYS A 560 10.53 29.76 19.15
CA CYS A 560 10.21 31.11 18.68
C CYS A 560 10.29 31.19 17.15
N ALA A 561 9.21 31.63 16.50
CA ALA A 561 9.14 31.81 15.04
C ALA A 561 10.17 32.81 14.46
N HIS A 562 10.80 33.64 15.31
CA HIS A 562 11.76 34.67 14.87
C HIS A 562 13.23 34.34 15.16
N CYS A 563 13.53 33.45 16.11
CA CYS A 563 14.92 33.09 16.47
C CYS A 563 15.19 31.58 16.59
N GLY A 564 14.19 30.72 16.43
CA GLY A 564 14.35 29.26 16.49
C GLY A 564 14.62 28.67 17.89
N LEU A 565 14.86 29.50 18.90
CA LEU A 565 15.14 29.07 20.28
C LEU A 565 13.86 28.70 21.05
N ASP A 566 14.00 27.84 22.05
CA ASP A 566 12.94 27.47 23.00
C ASP A 566 12.73 28.55 24.08
N GLY A 567 11.76 28.32 24.98
CA GLY A 567 11.35 29.27 26.03
C GLY A 567 12.37 29.58 27.12
N TRP A 568 13.55 28.95 27.08
CA TRP A 568 14.69 29.25 27.95
C TRP A 568 15.87 29.84 27.15
N ASN A 569 15.61 30.29 25.91
CA ASN A 569 16.58 30.77 24.93
C ASN A 569 17.64 29.72 24.53
N GLN A 570 17.31 28.43 24.59
CA GLN A 570 18.20 27.34 24.19
C GLN A 570 17.77 26.75 22.84
N THR A 571 18.64 25.98 22.18
CA THR A 571 18.27 25.23 20.97
C THR A 571 17.25 24.13 21.33
N PRO A 572 16.05 24.07 20.71
CA PRO A 572 14.97 23.17 21.14
C PRO A 572 15.37 21.69 21.15
N VAL A 573 15.54 21.13 22.35
CA VAL A 573 16.10 19.79 22.53
C VAL A 573 15.08 18.70 22.20
N THR A 574 15.51 17.68 21.45
CA THR A 574 14.68 16.51 21.11
C THR A 574 14.35 15.69 22.38
N PRO A 575 13.09 15.32 22.66
CA PRO A 575 12.68 14.76 23.95
C PRO A 575 13.04 13.27 24.11
N LEU A 576 14.31 12.98 24.41
CA LEU A 576 14.79 11.62 24.71
C LEU A 576 15.76 11.50 25.90
N GLN A 577 16.31 12.60 26.43
CA GLN A 577 17.01 12.58 27.73
C GLN A 577 15.99 12.56 28.88
N LYS A 578 15.89 11.42 29.59
CA LYS A 578 15.32 11.35 30.93
C LYS A 578 16.42 11.62 31.96
N GLY A 579 16.53 12.87 32.40
CA GLY A 579 17.37 13.29 33.54
C GLY A 579 16.66 14.38 34.34
N PRO A 580 16.70 14.36 35.69
CA PRO A 580 15.91 15.28 36.52
C PRO A 580 16.61 16.63 36.72
N GLN A 581 16.84 17.39 35.64
CA GLN A 581 17.26 18.80 35.72
C GLN A 581 16.83 19.56 34.45
N ARG A 582 15.71 20.27 34.55
CA ARG A 582 15.39 21.47 33.76
C ARG A 582 14.71 22.46 34.71
N CYS A 583 15.09 23.72 34.62
CA CYS A 583 14.81 24.73 35.64
C CYS A 583 13.30 24.85 35.96
N GLU A 584 13.01 25.20 37.21
CA GLU A 584 11.64 25.52 37.66
C GLU A 584 11.09 26.82 37.05
N SER A 585 11.97 27.60 36.39
CA SER A 585 11.68 28.81 35.63
C SER A 585 10.66 28.57 34.52
N ALA A 586 9.64 29.43 34.43
CA ALA A 586 8.64 29.38 33.38
C ALA A 586 9.23 29.60 31.98
N SER A 587 8.57 29.04 30.96
CA SER A 587 8.91 29.27 29.55
C SER A 587 8.48 30.67 29.10
N ASN A 588 9.39 31.42 28.46
CA ASN A 588 9.15 32.78 27.97
C ASN A 588 8.45 32.87 26.59
N LEU A 589 8.11 31.74 25.96
CA LEU A 589 7.35 31.74 24.70
C LEU A 589 5.87 32.07 24.92
N MET A 590 5.30 32.87 24.02
CA MET A 590 3.89 33.26 24.02
C MET A 590 3.25 32.90 22.67
N GLU A 591 2.10 32.21 22.69
CA GLU A 591 1.31 31.88 21.49
C GLU A 591 0.25 32.97 21.24
N CYS A 592 0.25 33.57 20.06
CA CYS A 592 -0.71 34.62 19.72
C CYS A 592 -2.13 34.05 19.51
N SER A 593 -3.12 34.59 20.21
CA SER A 593 -4.54 34.23 20.06
C SER A 593 -5.11 34.53 18.67
N VAL A 594 -4.55 35.54 17.98
CA VAL A 594 -4.99 36.05 16.68
C VAL A 594 -4.27 35.36 15.51
N CYS A 595 -2.94 35.29 15.51
CA CYS A 595 -2.16 34.69 14.40
C CYS A 595 -1.66 33.26 14.65
N TYR A 596 -1.75 32.74 15.87
CA TYR A 596 -1.24 31.41 16.29
C TYR A 596 0.27 31.19 16.14
N GLU A 597 1.04 32.26 15.93
CA GLU A 597 2.50 32.20 15.98
C GLU A 597 2.98 32.13 17.43
N ILE A 598 4.02 31.34 17.68
CA ILE A 598 4.68 31.21 18.97
C ILE A 598 5.99 31.99 18.91
N SER A 599 6.18 32.96 19.80
CA SER A 599 7.37 33.82 19.81
C SER A 599 7.71 34.34 21.21
N HIS A 600 8.97 34.77 21.40
CA HIS A 600 9.38 35.49 22.60
C HIS A 600 8.87 36.94 22.52
N PRO A 601 8.33 37.53 23.62
CA PRO A 601 7.94 38.93 23.67
C PRO A 601 9.03 39.88 23.18
N ILE A 602 10.28 39.69 23.64
CA ILE A 602 11.45 40.49 23.23
C ILE A 602 11.72 40.39 21.72
N CYS A 603 11.51 39.22 21.11
CA CYS A 603 11.70 39.06 19.66
C CYS A 603 10.65 39.80 18.85
N VAL A 604 9.40 39.93 19.33
CA VAL A 604 8.36 40.71 18.66
C VAL A 604 8.51 42.20 18.94
N GLN A 605 8.87 42.60 20.17
CA GLN A 605 9.08 44.01 20.52
C GLN A 605 10.21 44.65 19.70
N ARG A 606 11.27 43.88 19.39
CA ARG A 606 12.35 44.29 18.47
C ARG A 606 11.89 44.51 17.02
N LEU A 607 10.75 43.95 16.62
CA LEU A 607 10.14 44.14 15.29
C LEU A 607 9.05 45.23 15.30
N CYS A 608 8.58 45.64 16.49
CA CYS A 608 7.45 46.53 16.67
C CYS A 608 7.58 47.28 18.00
N THR A 609 8.42 48.32 18.03
CA THR A 609 8.77 49.06 19.26
C THR A 609 7.63 49.91 19.82
N GLU A 610 6.75 50.41 18.95
CA GLU A 610 5.71 51.41 19.28
C GLU A 610 4.43 50.82 19.88
N PHE A 611 4.25 49.49 19.82
CA PHE A 611 3.03 48.81 20.30
C PHE A 611 3.41 47.75 21.32
N THR A 612 2.60 47.62 22.37
CA THR A 612 2.64 46.50 23.32
C THR A 612 1.66 45.41 22.90
N GLY A 613 1.81 44.21 23.48
CA GLY A 613 0.89 43.09 23.28
C GLY A 613 0.14 42.76 24.57
N TYR A 614 -1.14 42.42 24.45
CA TYR A 614 -2.01 42.14 25.60
C TYR A 614 -1.90 40.68 26.03
N VAL A 615 -1.39 40.41 27.22
CA VAL A 615 -1.31 39.05 27.79
C VAL A 615 -2.71 38.58 28.20
N ASN A 616 -3.02 37.30 27.96
CA ASN A 616 -4.32 36.73 28.33
C ASN A 616 -4.25 36.05 29.70
N GLU A 617 -4.90 36.61 30.71
CA GLU A 617 -4.86 36.13 32.10
C GLU A 617 -5.54 34.77 32.31
N ASP A 618 -6.54 34.43 31.48
CA ASP A 618 -7.22 33.13 31.49
C ASP A 618 -6.34 31.97 30.98
N MET A 619 -5.25 32.23 30.27
CA MET A 619 -4.46 31.19 29.60
C MET A 619 -2.94 31.40 29.66
N PRO A 620 -2.20 30.55 30.40
CA PRO A 620 -0.73 30.59 30.44
C PRO A 620 -0.10 30.57 29.06
N ASN A 621 0.96 31.35 28.84
CA ASN A 621 1.67 31.45 27.56
C ASN A 621 0.75 31.82 26.37
N SER A 622 -0.20 32.72 26.58
CA SER A 622 -1.13 33.23 25.56
C SER A 622 -1.20 34.76 25.60
N TRP A 623 -1.28 35.40 24.44
CA TRP A 623 -1.34 36.86 24.29
C TRP A 623 -1.93 37.27 22.93
N GLU A 624 -2.23 38.55 22.78
CA GLU A 624 -2.29 39.23 21.48
C GLU A 624 -0.92 39.85 21.22
N CYS A 625 -0.21 39.41 20.17
CA CYS A 625 1.14 39.90 19.93
C CYS A 625 1.14 41.35 19.37
N PRO A 626 2.17 42.17 19.64
CA PRO A 626 2.26 43.56 19.16
C PRO A 626 2.01 43.71 17.64
N MET A 627 2.47 42.74 16.84
CA MET A 627 2.27 42.70 15.39
C MET A 627 0.81 42.49 14.96
N CYS A 628 -0.03 41.84 15.77
CA CYS A 628 -1.47 41.76 15.51
C CYS A 628 -2.18 43.05 15.91
N CYS A 629 -1.80 43.64 17.04
CA CYS A 629 -2.35 44.92 17.52
C CYS A 629 -2.01 46.08 16.56
N LYS A 630 -0.74 46.21 16.13
CA LYS A 630 -0.30 47.21 15.11
C LYS A 630 -1.02 47.06 13.76
N LEU A 631 -1.55 45.87 13.45
CA LEU A 631 -2.28 45.61 12.20
C LEU A 631 -3.81 45.65 12.36
N GLY A 632 -4.35 46.06 13.52
CA GLY A 632 -5.79 46.11 13.79
C GLY A 632 -6.48 44.73 13.82
N LYS A 633 -5.71 43.64 13.89
CA LYS A 633 -6.26 42.27 13.71
C LYS A 633 -6.90 41.69 14.95
N ASN A 634 -6.76 42.34 16.10
CA ASN A 634 -7.46 41.99 17.32
C ASN A 634 -8.88 42.59 17.37
N THR A 635 -9.12 43.79 16.82
CA THR A 635 -10.47 44.38 16.76
C THR A 635 -11.41 43.65 15.81
N ASP A 636 -10.91 43.11 14.70
CA ASP A 636 -11.68 42.29 13.74
C ASP A 636 -11.99 40.87 14.27
N TYR A 637 -11.38 40.45 15.38
CA TYR A 637 -11.41 39.07 15.84
C TYR A 637 -12.52 38.82 16.88
N ARG A 638 -13.63 38.20 16.46
CA ARG A 638 -14.62 37.65 17.41
C ARG A 638 -14.00 36.52 18.27
N PRO A 639 -13.92 36.66 19.60
CA PRO A 639 -13.32 35.63 20.46
C PRO A 639 -14.08 34.29 20.38
N ARG A 640 -13.39 33.22 19.99
CA ARG A 640 -13.91 31.86 20.12
C ARG A 640 -13.73 31.38 21.56
N HIS A 641 -14.76 31.58 22.38
CA HIS A 641 -14.81 31.19 23.80
C HIS A 641 -14.14 29.83 24.07
N PHE A 642 -13.15 29.82 24.96
CA PHE A 642 -12.64 28.58 25.53
C PHE A 642 -13.67 27.99 26.51
N ARG A 643 -14.26 26.85 26.15
CA ARG A 643 -15.12 26.05 27.04
C ARG A 643 -14.29 25.36 28.14
N ALA A 644 -13.79 26.14 29.11
CA ALA A 644 -12.86 25.66 30.12
C ALA A 644 -13.13 26.15 31.57
N ARG A 645 -13.94 27.19 31.79
CA ARG A 645 -13.99 27.88 33.12
C ARG A 645 -15.36 28.04 33.81
N GLN A 646 -16.47 27.58 33.23
CA GLN A 646 -17.80 27.62 33.89
C GLN A 646 -18.62 26.35 33.64
N LYS A 647 -18.77 25.52 34.70
CA LYS A 647 -19.88 24.60 35.07
C LYS A 647 -19.41 23.59 36.12
N SER A 648 -18.92 24.09 37.26
CA SER A 648 -18.50 23.30 38.42
C SER A 648 -19.53 23.29 39.57
N SER A 649 -20.68 23.97 39.40
CA SER A 649 -21.75 24.10 40.40
C SER A 649 -22.91 23.11 40.24
N ASP A 650 -23.22 22.68 39.01
CA ASP A 650 -24.45 21.93 38.69
C ASP A 650 -24.32 20.41 38.92
N MET A 651 -23.83 19.98 40.09
CA MET A 651 -23.84 18.58 40.53
C MET A 651 -25.14 18.23 41.27
N ARG A 652 -26.27 18.10 40.54
CA ARG A 652 -27.45 17.37 41.06
C ARG A 652 -28.49 16.95 40.00
N ARG A 653 -28.17 15.92 39.20
CA ARG A 653 -29.11 14.83 38.79
C ARG A 653 -28.43 13.80 37.87
N MET A 654 -28.48 12.54 38.29
CA MET A 654 -28.50 11.38 37.39
C MET A 654 -29.96 11.27 36.85
N SER A 655 -30.32 10.51 35.81
CA SER A 655 -29.68 9.39 35.09
C SER A 655 -30.34 9.15 33.72
N ILE A 656 -29.75 8.27 32.89
CA ILE A 656 -30.38 7.54 31.76
C ILE A 656 -30.60 8.36 30.46
N SER A 657 -30.72 7.61 29.36
CA SER A 657 -30.49 8.00 27.96
C SER A 657 -31.74 8.36 27.16
N SER A 658 -31.59 9.35 26.27
CA SER A 658 -32.32 9.44 24.99
C SER A 658 -31.55 10.33 24.00
N ASP A 659 -31.88 10.23 22.71
CA ASP A 659 -31.19 10.90 21.60
C ASP A 659 -32.15 11.86 20.85
N ALA A 660 -31.59 12.87 20.18
CA ALA A 660 -32.23 13.80 19.22
C ALA A 660 -33.37 14.77 19.67
N SER A 661 -33.07 16.06 19.51
CA SER A 661 -33.86 17.14 18.87
C SER A 661 -35.39 17.26 18.98
N SER A 662 -35.85 18.49 19.24
CA SER A 662 -36.75 19.27 18.36
C SER A 662 -36.61 20.78 18.64
N ALA A 663 -37.33 21.65 17.91
CA ALA A 663 -37.06 23.10 17.84
C ALA A 663 -38.32 23.98 17.98
N LEU A 664 -38.10 25.26 18.31
CA LEU A 664 -39.11 26.34 18.41
C LEU A 664 -40.12 26.15 19.56
N GLU A 665 -40.93 27.12 20.00
CA GLU A 665 -41.27 28.43 19.40
C GLU A 665 -41.52 29.52 20.47
N ASN A 666 -41.95 30.72 20.06
CA ASN A 666 -42.17 31.88 20.93
C ASN A 666 -43.37 31.73 21.88
N LYS A 667 -43.26 32.30 23.09
CA LYS A 667 -44.36 33.02 23.75
C LYS A 667 -43.80 34.19 24.56
N ALA A 668 -44.58 35.25 24.69
CA ALA A 668 -44.23 36.52 25.35
C ALA A 668 -45.36 36.98 26.27
N HIS A 669 -45.13 38.09 27.00
CA HIS A 669 -45.97 38.66 28.06
C HIS A 669 -45.99 37.82 29.35
N ASN A 670 -46.10 38.40 30.55
CA ASN A 670 -46.31 39.81 30.94
C ASN A 670 -45.10 40.32 31.80
N GLU A 671 -44.97 41.57 32.26
CA GLU A 671 -45.98 42.63 32.49
C GLU A 671 -45.36 44.06 32.54
N GLN A 672 -46.24 45.07 32.66
CA GLN A 672 -45.99 46.49 33.00
C GLN A 672 -45.30 47.42 31.96
N MET A 673 -45.76 48.66 31.71
CA MET A 673 -47.08 49.30 31.90
C MET A 673 -47.14 50.64 31.11
N SER A 674 -48.36 51.12 30.76
CA SER A 674 -48.85 52.54 30.60
C SER A 674 -47.92 53.70 30.14
N ASP A 675 -48.35 54.74 29.39
CA ASP A 675 -49.70 55.23 29.07
C ASP A 675 -49.74 56.13 27.79
N SER A 676 -50.97 56.41 27.33
CA SER A 676 -51.53 57.52 26.52
C SER A 676 -50.69 58.70 26.00
N GLY A 677 -51.06 59.19 24.79
CA GLY A 677 -51.06 60.63 24.45
C GLY A 677 -50.70 61.01 23.01
N SER A 678 -51.59 61.77 22.32
CA SER A 678 -51.38 62.66 21.14
C SER A 678 -50.60 62.11 19.91
N GLU A 679 -51.17 61.96 18.71
CA GLU A 679 -51.70 62.96 17.74
C GLU A 679 -50.65 63.70 16.87
N THR A 680 -51.08 64.02 15.63
CA THR A 680 -50.50 64.94 14.60
C THR A 680 -49.03 64.72 14.15
N GLU A 681 -48.77 64.45 12.86
CA GLU A 681 -48.52 65.42 11.76
C GLU A 681 -47.24 66.29 11.96
N ILE A 682 -46.47 66.78 10.98
CA ILE A 682 -46.60 67.00 9.52
C ILE A 682 -45.12 67.06 8.97
N LYS A 683 -44.68 66.94 7.70
CA LYS A 683 -45.12 67.12 6.28
C LYS A 683 -44.21 66.17 5.43
N TYR A 684 -44.37 65.76 4.16
CA TYR A 684 -44.87 66.34 2.88
C TYR A 684 -44.04 67.53 2.32
N SER A 685 -43.54 67.56 1.08
CA SER A 685 -43.35 66.49 0.05
C SER A 685 -42.08 66.83 -0.81
N LYS A 686 -41.98 67.05 -2.14
CA LYS A 686 -42.89 67.04 -3.32
C LYS A 686 -42.07 67.01 -4.64
N GLU A 687 -42.61 66.33 -5.66
CA GLU A 687 -42.55 66.64 -7.11
C GLU A 687 -41.29 66.55 -8.03
N LEU A 688 -41.60 66.14 -9.28
CA LEU A 688 -41.00 66.46 -10.60
C LEU A 688 -39.81 65.67 -11.22
N LEU A 689 -39.90 65.62 -12.57
CA LEU A 689 -39.00 65.06 -13.60
C LEU A 689 -38.12 66.23 -14.17
N PRO A 690 -37.28 66.13 -15.27
CA PRO A 690 -37.16 65.09 -16.29
C PRO A 690 -35.74 64.83 -16.92
N ILE A 691 -35.78 64.13 -18.07
CA ILE A 691 -34.73 63.61 -18.96
C ILE A 691 -33.89 64.66 -19.73
N LYS A 692 -32.57 64.40 -19.95
CA LYS A 692 -31.76 64.53 -21.22
C LYS A 692 -30.26 64.26 -20.92
N LYS A 693 -29.40 63.56 -21.70
CA LYS A 693 -29.34 62.99 -23.07
C LYS A 693 -28.83 63.91 -24.21
N ARG A 694 -27.59 63.67 -24.70
CA ARG A 694 -27.04 63.82 -26.10
C ARG A 694 -25.49 63.64 -26.07
N ARG A 695 -24.73 63.42 -27.16
CA ARG A 695 -24.87 63.34 -28.65
C ARG A 695 -23.70 62.43 -29.15
N SER A 696 -23.57 61.78 -30.31
CA SER A 696 -24.33 61.29 -31.50
C SER A 696 -23.55 60.03 -31.99
N SER A 697 -23.56 59.44 -33.19
CA SER A 697 -24.17 59.64 -34.53
C SER A 697 -24.18 58.25 -35.22
N ASP A 698 -25.25 57.74 -35.84
CA ASP A 698 -25.91 58.08 -37.12
C ASP A 698 -25.40 57.20 -38.30
N GLY A 699 -26.31 56.49 -38.98
CA GLY A 699 -26.04 55.59 -40.13
C GLY A 699 -27.05 54.42 -40.25
N GLU A 700 -27.74 54.28 -41.39
CA GLU A 700 -28.85 53.33 -41.66
C GLU A 700 -28.69 52.72 -43.10
N ILE A 701 -29.55 51.90 -43.73
CA ILE A 701 -31.00 51.58 -43.58
C ILE A 701 -31.36 50.24 -44.31
N GLU A 702 -32.55 49.65 -44.04
CA GLU A 702 -33.18 48.53 -44.82
C GLU A 702 -32.40 47.18 -44.81
N THR A 703 -32.85 46.03 -45.34
CA THR A 703 -34.13 45.64 -45.99
C THR A 703 -34.90 44.58 -45.17
N LYS A 704 -35.22 43.41 -45.75
CA LYS A 704 -36.19 42.40 -45.28
C LYS A 704 -35.78 41.00 -45.79
N VAL A 705 -36.17 39.96 -45.05
CA VAL A 705 -36.85 38.71 -45.48
C VAL A 705 -36.68 37.59 -44.42
N GLN A 706 -37.63 36.65 -44.39
CA GLN A 706 -37.81 35.52 -43.46
C GLN A 706 -37.56 34.16 -44.17
N PRO A 707 -37.62 32.96 -43.52
CA PRO A 707 -37.42 32.58 -42.10
C PRO A 707 -36.59 31.25 -41.88
N VAL A 708 -36.51 30.76 -40.62
CA VAL A 708 -36.20 29.35 -40.17
C VAL A 708 -34.74 28.84 -40.33
N PRO A 709 -34.19 27.97 -39.43
CA PRO A 709 -34.45 27.71 -38.00
C PRO A 709 -33.29 28.18 -37.09
N VAL A 710 -33.42 28.03 -35.76
CA VAL A 710 -32.38 28.39 -34.78
C VAL A 710 -31.56 27.17 -34.36
N ASP A 711 -30.25 27.21 -34.61
CA ASP A 711 -29.32 26.12 -34.30
C ASP A 711 -28.41 26.45 -33.09
N LEU A 712 -28.52 25.68 -32.02
CA LEU A 712 -27.51 25.57 -30.95
C LEU A 712 -26.88 24.18 -31.10
N PRO A 713 -25.53 24.01 -31.01
CA PRO A 713 -24.90 24.13 -29.69
C PRO A 713 -23.37 24.42 -29.68
N ARG A 714 -22.84 25.40 -30.44
CA ARG A 714 -21.36 25.58 -30.58
C ARG A 714 -20.57 25.89 -29.30
N LYS A 715 -21.17 26.45 -28.23
CA LYS A 715 -20.46 26.69 -26.94
C LYS A 715 -20.43 25.50 -25.98
N THR A 716 -21.27 24.48 -26.18
CA THR A 716 -21.29 23.27 -25.33
C THR A 716 -20.25 22.25 -25.78
N ALA A 717 -20.06 22.10 -27.10
CA ALA A 717 -19.09 21.18 -27.69
C ALA A 717 -17.66 21.44 -27.19
N PHE A 718 -17.17 22.68 -27.27
CA PHE A 718 -15.82 23.06 -26.82
C PHE A 718 -15.59 22.77 -25.33
N ARG A 719 -16.63 22.93 -24.50
CA ARG A 719 -16.57 22.67 -23.06
C ARG A 719 -16.53 21.17 -22.73
N ASN A 720 -17.23 20.35 -23.52
CA ASN A 720 -17.16 18.89 -23.43
C ASN A 720 -15.82 18.34 -23.97
N GLN A 721 -15.30 18.92 -25.05
CA GLN A 721 -14.01 18.52 -25.63
C GLN A 721 -12.84 18.81 -24.67
N LEU A 722 -12.83 19.99 -24.02
CA LEU A 722 -11.88 20.31 -22.96
C LEU A 722 -12.05 19.39 -21.74
N ALA A 723 -13.29 19.05 -21.36
CA ALA A 723 -13.55 18.08 -20.30
C ALA A 723 -13.06 16.66 -20.65
N GLN A 724 -13.14 16.24 -21.92
CA GLN A 724 -12.59 14.98 -22.41
C GLN A 724 -11.05 14.98 -22.41
N GLN A 725 -10.39 16.07 -22.80
CA GLN A 725 -8.93 16.20 -22.68
C GLN A 725 -8.46 16.19 -21.21
N ILE A 726 -9.23 16.78 -20.30
CA ILE A 726 -8.95 16.73 -18.85
C ILE A 726 -9.22 15.32 -18.29
N ALA A 727 -10.21 14.60 -18.80
CA ALA A 727 -10.51 13.24 -18.38
C ALA A 727 -9.49 12.21 -18.88
N SER A 728 -8.99 12.35 -20.12
CA SER A 728 -7.96 11.47 -20.69
C SER A 728 -6.60 11.61 -20.01
N ASN A 729 -6.26 12.82 -19.54
CA ASN A 729 -4.93 13.13 -18.97
C ASN A 729 -4.91 13.15 -17.42
N SER A 730 -5.89 12.55 -16.74
CA SER A 730 -6.04 12.63 -15.27
C SER A 730 -5.71 11.31 -14.55
N THR A 731 -4.43 11.10 -14.23
CA THR A 731 -3.91 9.99 -13.38
C THR A 731 -4.27 10.10 -11.89
N LYS A 732 -5.23 10.96 -11.50
CA LYS A 732 -5.62 11.21 -10.11
C LYS A 732 -6.39 10.05 -9.49
N LEU A 733 -5.66 9.08 -8.94
CA LEU A 733 -6.19 8.06 -8.04
C LEU A 733 -7.04 8.69 -6.92
N LEU A 734 -8.23 8.13 -6.76
CA LEU A 734 -9.30 8.73 -5.98
C LEU A 734 -9.04 8.59 -4.47
N LYS A 735 -8.93 9.73 -3.76
CA LYS A 735 -8.69 9.74 -2.31
C LYS A 735 -9.74 8.92 -1.55
N LYS A 736 -9.27 7.95 -0.76
CA LYS A 736 -10.03 7.21 0.26
C LYS A 736 -10.85 8.20 1.11
N PRO A 737 -12.18 8.04 1.26
CA PRO A 737 -12.97 8.99 2.02
C PRO A 737 -12.47 9.12 3.46
N MET A 738 -12.03 10.33 3.86
CA MET A 738 -11.61 10.63 5.24
C MET A 738 -12.78 10.63 6.23
N VAL A 739 -14.02 10.51 5.73
CA VAL A 739 -15.22 10.27 6.53
C VAL A 739 -15.52 8.77 6.46
N VAL A 740 -15.57 8.11 7.63
CA VAL A 740 -16.17 6.77 7.74
C VAL A 740 -17.66 6.90 7.46
N VAL A 741 -18.07 6.62 6.23
CA VAL A 741 -19.49 6.49 5.87
C VAL A 741 -20.02 5.24 6.56
N ARG A 742 -20.68 5.45 7.71
CA ARG A 742 -21.48 4.43 8.38
C ARG A 742 -22.80 4.25 7.61
N PRO A 743 -23.43 3.06 7.66
CA PRO A 743 -24.84 2.92 7.32
C PRO A 743 -25.69 3.90 8.13
N ALA A 744 -26.85 4.29 7.61
CA ALA A 744 -27.78 5.15 8.33
C ALA A 744 -28.30 4.43 9.59
N SER A 745 -28.32 5.11 10.74
CA SER A 745 -28.86 4.55 11.98
C SER A 745 -30.35 4.26 11.84
N ILE A 746 -30.77 3.04 12.21
CA ILE A 746 -32.19 2.70 12.36
C ILE A 746 -32.66 3.33 13.67
N ILE A 747 -33.18 4.56 13.59
CA ILE A 747 -33.75 5.26 14.76
C ILE A 747 -35.08 4.59 15.09
N GLN A 748 -35.14 3.97 16.27
CA GLN A 748 -36.38 3.50 16.88
C GLN A 748 -36.90 4.59 17.84
N ASN A 749 -38.22 4.78 17.84
CA ASN A 749 -39.00 5.76 18.61
C ASN A 749 -38.88 7.24 18.14
N PRO A 750 -40.00 7.91 17.80
CA PRO A 750 -40.02 9.34 17.46
C PRO A 750 -40.60 10.23 18.57
N VAL A 751 -40.22 11.50 18.57
CA VAL A 751 -40.93 12.59 19.25
C VAL A 751 -42.08 13.07 18.34
N PRO A 752 -43.27 13.44 18.87
CA PRO A 752 -44.33 14.04 18.06
C PRO A 752 -43.91 15.39 17.47
N ILE A 753 -44.03 15.57 16.16
CA ILE A 753 -43.81 16.84 15.47
C ILE A 753 -45.13 17.25 14.84
N ASN A 754 -45.69 18.41 15.24
CA ASN A 754 -46.99 18.92 14.76
C ASN A 754 -47.00 19.36 13.27
N ASN A 755 -45.99 18.98 12.48
CA ASN A 755 -45.88 19.27 11.07
C ASN A 755 -45.60 17.96 10.29
N LEU A 756 -46.65 17.45 9.63
CA LEU A 756 -46.61 16.19 8.88
C LEU A 756 -45.60 16.19 7.72
N ALA A 757 -45.24 17.37 7.18
CA ALA A 757 -44.22 17.51 6.14
C ALA A 757 -42.78 17.39 6.68
N LEU A 758 -42.60 17.34 8.00
CA LEU A 758 -41.33 17.11 8.66
C LEU A 758 -41.24 15.75 9.39
N ASP A 759 -42.37 15.07 9.65
CA ASP A 759 -42.36 13.70 10.17
C ASP A 759 -41.78 12.71 9.14
N LYS A 760 -40.71 12.03 9.53
CA LYS A 760 -40.06 10.98 8.73
C LYS A 760 -41.02 9.84 8.37
N ARG A 761 -41.96 9.46 9.25
CA ARG A 761 -42.91 8.37 8.97
C ARG A 761 -43.89 8.72 7.86
N CYS A 762 -44.45 9.93 7.89
CA CYS A 762 -45.30 10.45 6.82
C CYS A 762 -44.50 10.64 5.53
N MET A 763 -43.35 11.32 5.59
CA MET A 763 -42.58 11.61 4.38
C MET A 763 -42.02 10.36 3.69
N LEU A 764 -41.60 9.32 4.42
CA LEU A 764 -41.20 8.05 3.78
C LEU A 764 -42.38 7.28 3.17
N LYS A 765 -43.60 7.38 3.74
CA LYS A 765 -44.82 6.82 3.12
C LYS A 765 -45.19 7.50 1.80
N VAL A 766 -44.81 8.78 1.60
CA VAL A 766 -44.93 9.51 0.33
C VAL A 766 -43.75 9.16 -0.60
N PHE A 767 -42.52 9.33 -0.13
CA PHE A 767 -41.29 9.17 -0.92
C PHE A 767 -41.12 7.77 -1.51
N ARG A 768 -41.69 6.71 -0.92
CA ARG A 768 -41.67 5.34 -1.49
C ARG A 768 -42.36 5.21 -2.86
N TYR A 769 -43.19 6.19 -3.25
CA TYR A 769 -43.85 6.24 -4.56
C TYR A 769 -43.07 7.06 -5.60
N LEU A 770 -42.03 7.78 -5.18
CA LEU A 770 -41.24 8.67 -6.04
C LEU A 770 -40.07 7.93 -6.69
N LYS A 771 -39.79 8.27 -7.95
CA LYS A 771 -38.65 7.76 -8.72
C LYS A 771 -37.34 8.38 -8.22
N PRO A 772 -36.17 7.76 -8.47
CA PRO A 772 -34.86 8.29 -8.04
C PRO A 772 -34.56 9.74 -8.47
N GLY A 773 -35.09 10.21 -9.60
CA GLY A 773 -34.97 11.60 -10.05
C GLY A 773 -35.87 12.57 -9.27
N GLU A 774 -37.10 12.16 -8.96
CA GLU A 774 -38.05 12.93 -8.15
C GLU A 774 -37.53 13.04 -6.70
N LEU A 775 -36.96 11.96 -6.14
CA LEU A 775 -36.25 11.97 -4.87
C LEU A 775 -35.03 12.91 -4.86
N PHE A 776 -34.34 13.08 -5.99
CA PHE A 776 -33.27 14.07 -6.09
C PHE A 776 -33.84 15.49 -6.02
N THR A 777 -34.93 15.80 -6.73
CA THR A 777 -35.62 17.10 -6.62
C THR A 777 -36.10 17.37 -5.20
N CYS A 778 -36.72 16.39 -4.52
CA CYS A 778 -37.11 16.50 -3.12
C CYS A 778 -35.91 16.75 -2.18
N SER A 779 -34.70 16.28 -2.52
CA SER A 779 -33.50 16.53 -1.71
C SER A 779 -33.04 18.00 -1.74
N LEU A 780 -33.50 18.80 -2.71
CA LEU A 780 -33.18 20.22 -2.82
C LEU A 780 -34.09 21.12 -1.96
N VAL A 781 -35.24 20.61 -1.49
CA VAL A 781 -36.26 21.39 -0.77
C VAL A 781 -35.77 21.89 0.58
N CYS A 782 -35.23 21.00 1.42
CA CYS A 782 -34.65 21.37 2.72
C CYS A 782 -33.69 20.30 3.24
N LYS A 783 -32.86 20.65 4.25
CA LYS A 783 -31.90 19.73 4.89
C LYS A 783 -32.57 18.46 5.46
N THR A 784 -33.80 18.57 5.94
CA THR A 784 -34.58 17.44 6.47
C THR A 784 -34.96 16.47 5.35
N TRP A 785 -35.54 16.96 4.26
CA TRP A 785 -35.89 16.15 3.08
C TRP A 785 -34.64 15.57 2.39
N ALA A 786 -33.52 16.31 2.36
CA ALA A 786 -32.22 15.81 1.92
C ALA A 786 -31.71 14.61 2.73
N SER A 787 -32.08 14.51 4.03
CA SER A 787 -31.75 13.37 4.88
C SER A 787 -32.72 12.19 4.72
N TYR A 788 -33.99 12.45 4.37
CA TYR A 788 -35.02 11.41 4.20
C TYR A 788 -34.94 10.75 2.81
N THR A 789 -34.62 11.52 1.76
CA THR A 789 -34.48 11.02 0.37
C THR A 789 -33.30 10.05 0.17
N VAL A 790 -32.40 9.93 1.14
CA VAL A 790 -31.31 8.94 1.16
C VAL A 790 -31.58 7.74 2.08
N ASP A 791 -32.76 7.65 2.70
CA ASP A 791 -33.11 6.57 3.62
C ASP A 791 -33.16 5.19 2.91
N PRO A 792 -32.53 4.13 3.47
CA PRO A 792 -32.48 2.82 2.83
C PRO A 792 -33.81 2.20 2.39
N SER A 793 -34.92 2.52 3.06
CA SER A 793 -36.25 2.00 2.71
C SER A 793 -36.70 2.37 1.28
N LEU A 794 -36.12 3.42 0.70
CA LEU A 794 -36.45 3.93 -0.64
C LEU A 794 -35.62 3.29 -1.77
N TRP A 795 -34.48 2.65 -1.47
CA TRP A 795 -33.44 2.34 -2.47
C TRP A 795 -33.23 0.84 -2.73
N LYS A 796 -34.33 0.06 -2.80
CA LYS A 796 -34.28 -1.42 -2.95
C LYS A 796 -33.45 -1.92 -4.14
N LYS A 797 -33.50 -1.24 -5.29
CA LYS A 797 -32.64 -1.49 -6.46
C LYS A 797 -31.82 -0.23 -6.76
N MET A 798 -30.52 -0.41 -7.00
CA MET A 798 -29.67 0.59 -7.61
C MET A 798 -28.94 0.00 -8.82
N GLU A 799 -28.78 0.79 -9.87
CA GLU A 799 -28.22 0.35 -11.14
C GLU A 799 -27.26 1.41 -11.67
N PHE A 800 -26.05 0.97 -12.04
CA PHE A 800 -24.98 1.84 -12.55
C PHE A 800 -24.43 1.35 -13.88
N SER A 801 -25.13 0.44 -14.56
CA SER A 801 -24.72 -0.23 -15.80
C SER A 801 -24.04 0.73 -16.79
N ARG A 802 -22.84 0.35 -17.27
CA ARG A 802 -21.98 1.15 -18.18
C ARG A 802 -21.51 2.51 -17.63
N ARG A 803 -21.44 2.72 -16.31
CA ARG A 803 -20.94 3.97 -15.69
C ARG A 803 -19.60 3.78 -14.99
N HIS A 804 -18.79 4.85 -14.98
CA HIS A 804 -17.56 4.92 -14.19
C HIS A 804 -17.86 5.18 -12.70
N ILE A 805 -17.35 4.33 -11.80
CA ILE A 805 -17.72 4.34 -10.38
C ILE A 805 -16.81 5.29 -9.58
N SER A 806 -17.29 6.53 -9.40
CA SER A 806 -16.62 7.57 -8.59
C SER A 806 -16.76 7.33 -7.06
N PRO A 807 -15.97 8.01 -6.20
CA PRO A 807 -16.07 7.85 -4.75
C PRO A 807 -17.38 8.37 -4.20
N ASP A 808 -18.00 9.35 -4.87
CA ASP A 808 -19.26 9.94 -4.45
C ASP A 808 -20.46 9.06 -4.85
N ILE A 809 -20.33 8.30 -5.95
CA ILE A 809 -21.20 7.15 -6.22
C ILE A 809 -21.03 6.10 -5.12
N LEU A 810 -19.80 5.69 -4.77
CA LEU A 810 -19.54 4.71 -3.69
C LEU A 810 -20.09 5.16 -2.32
N LYS A 811 -19.85 6.40 -1.90
CA LYS A 811 -20.46 7.01 -0.70
C LYS A 811 -22.00 7.02 -0.81
N GLY A 812 -22.52 7.29 -2.00
CA GLY A 812 -23.95 7.35 -2.31
C GLY A 812 -24.66 6.01 -2.20
N ILE A 813 -24.02 4.91 -2.61
CA ILE A 813 -24.52 3.53 -2.49
C ILE A 813 -24.46 3.10 -1.02
N VAL A 814 -23.33 3.31 -0.32
CA VAL A 814 -23.17 2.91 1.09
C VAL A 814 -24.15 3.63 2.03
N ARG A 815 -24.55 4.88 1.74
CA ARG A 815 -25.61 5.55 2.52
C ARG A 815 -26.99 4.93 2.32
N ARG A 816 -27.27 4.38 1.13
CA ARG A 816 -28.58 3.90 0.68
C ARG A 816 -28.82 2.40 0.90
N GLN A 817 -27.77 1.60 1.17
CA GLN A 817 -27.88 0.18 1.53
C GLN A 817 -28.82 -0.66 0.62
N PRO A 818 -28.66 -0.63 -0.73
CA PRO A 818 -29.57 -1.33 -1.62
C PRO A 818 -29.58 -2.85 -1.43
N GLU A 819 -30.76 -3.46 -1.58
CA GLU A 819 -30.93 -4.92 -1.59
C GLU A 819 -30.45 -5.56 -2.90
N THR A 820 -30.53 -4.81 -4.01
CA THR A 820 -30.12 -5.22 -5.37
C THR A 820 -29.20 -4.16 -5.97
N LEU A 821 -27.99 -4.55 -6.36
CA LEU A 821 -27.00 -3.65 -6.97
C LEU A 821 -26.52 -4.22 -8.31
N LEU A 822 -26.72 -3.48 -9.40
CA LEU A 822 -26.23 -3.83 -10.73
C LEU A 822 -25.03 -2.94 -11.10
N LEU A 823 -23.88 -3.57 -11.35
CA LEU A 823 -22.60 -2.94 -11.73
C LEU A 823 -22.11 -3.48 -13.09
N ASP A 824 -23.04 -3.84 -13.97
CA ASP A 824 -22.75 -4.47 -15.25
C ASP A 824 -21.99 -3.52 -16.19
N TRP A 825 -20.97 -4.03 -16.89
CA TRP A 825 -20.11 -3.24 -17.79
C TRP A 825 -19.46 -2.01 -17.11
N CYS A 826 -19.29 -2.03 -15.78
CA CYS A 826 -18.75 -0.89 -15.03
C CYS A 826 -17.23 -0.98 -14.85
N HIS A 827 -16.55 0.14 -15.07
CA HIS A 827 -15.17 0.32 -14.61
C HIS A 827 -15.16 0.51 -13.09
N ILE A 828 -15.04 -0.60 -12.36
CA ILE A 828 -14.80 -0.68 -10.92
C ILE A 828 -13.56 -1.55 -10.67
N SER A 829 -12.67 -1.10 -9.78
CA SER A 829 -11.39 -1.75 -9.51
C SER A 829 -11.47 -2.83 -8.41
N LYS A 830 -10.47 -3.74 -8.41
CA LYS A 830 -10.27 -4.79 -7.40
C LYS A 830 -10.21 -4.30 -5.93
N TYR A 831 -9.97 -3.00 -5.71
CA TYR A 831 -9.99 -2.38 -4.37
C TYR A 831 -11.35 -1.75 -4.01
N GLN A 832 -12.11 -1.27 -5.01
CA GLN A 832 -13.41 -0.63 -4.79
C GLN A 832 -14.52 -1.64 -4.52
N LEU A 833 -14.55 -2.77 -5.22
CA LEU A 833 -15.63 -3.77 -5.07
C LEU A 833 -15.65 -4.40 -3.65
N PRO A 834 -14.53 -4.85 -3.05
CA PRO A 834 -14.54 -5.36 -1.69
C PRO A 834 -14.87 -4.27 -0.66
N TRP A 835 -14.30 -3.06 -0.84
CA TRP A 835 -14.62 -1.92 0.01
C TRP A 835 -16.12 -1.61 0.03
N LEU A 836 -16.78 -1.70 -1.12
CA LEU A 836 -18.21 -1.46 -1.26
C LEU A 836 -19.03 -2.54 -0.56
N ILE A 837 -18.86 -3.81 -0.95
CA ILE A 837 -19.72 -4.91 -0.46
C ILE A 837 -19.54 -5.13 1.05
N GLN A 838 -18.34 -4.99 1.60
CA GLN A 838 -18.08 -5.03 3.05
C GLN A 838 -18.84 -3.94 3.85
N ARG A 839 -19.50 -2.99 3.16
CA ARG A 839 -20.29 -1.89 3.75
C ARG A 839 -21.76 -1.95 3.37
N LEU A 840 -22.22 -3.00 2.68
CA LEU A 840 -23.62 -3.18 2.27
C LEU A 840 -24.24 -4.40 2.97
N SER A 841 -24.60 -4.23 4.25
CA SER A 841 -25.16 -5.29 5.10
C SER A 841 -26.55 -5.79 4.67
N CYS A 842 -27.20 -5.09 3.72
CA CYS A 842 -28.51 -5.46 3.19
C CYS A 842 -28.45 -6.06 1.76
N LEU A 843 -27.26 -6.19 1.16
CA LEU A 843 -27.12 -6.57 -0.25
C LEU A 843 -27.41 -8.07 -0.47
N LYS A 844 -28.58 -8.35 -1.05
CA LYS A 844 -29.03 -9.71 -1.37
C LYS A 844 -28.66 -10.12 -2.80
N ARG A 845 -28.59 -9.18 -3.74
CA ARG A 845 -28.37 -9.46 -5.16
C ARG A 845 -27.32 -8.54 -5.77
N LEU A 846 -26.31 -9.12 -6.42
CA LEU A 846 -25.18 -8.40 -7.02
C LEU A 846 -24.95 -8.88 -8.45
N SER A 847 -24.97 -7.96 -9.41
CA SER A 847 -24.64 -8.23 -10.81
C SER A 847 -23.35 -7.54 -11.23
N LEU A 848 -22.47 -8.30 -11.88
CA LEU A 848 -21.13 -7.92 -12.31
C LEU A 848 -20.88 -8.36 -13.77
N ILE A 849 -21.90 -8.33 -14.61
CA ILE A 849 -21.82 -8.84 -15.99
C ILE A 849 -20.73 -8.06 -16.75
N SER A 850 -19.79 -8.79 -17.36
CA SER A 850 -18.66 -8.24 -18.12
C SER A 850 -17.84 -7.16 -17.38
N VAL A 851 -17.63 -7.28 -16.06
CA VAL A 851 -16.55 -6.54 -15.37
C VAL A 851 -15.19 -7.22 -15.63
N ASN A 852 -14.07 -6.57 -15.25
CA ASN A 852 -12.75 -7.20 -15.35
C ASN A 852 -12.60 -8.39 -14.38
N VAL A 853 -12.02 -9.51 -14.83
CA VAL A 853 -11.82 -10.72 -14.03
C VAL A 853 -11.07 -10.48 -12.70
N LYS A 854 -10.06 -9.60 -12.66
CA LYS A 854 -9.34 -9.26 -11.42
C LYS A 854 -10.22 -8.54 -10.41
N THR A 855 -11.23 -7.82 -10.87
CA THR A 855 -12.25 -7.20 -10.03
C THR A 855 -13.24 -8.25 -9.53
N ALA A 856 -13.71 -9.18 -10.36
CA ALA A 856 -14.59 -10.28 -9.90
C ALA A 856 -13.90 -11.18 -8.86
N VAL A 857 -12.65 -11.60 -9.13
CA VAL A 857 -11.84 -12.41 -8.20
C VAL A 857 -11.59 -11.70 -6.86
N SER A 858 -11.66 -10.37 -6.79
CA SER A 858 -11.55 -9.64 -5.52
C SER A 858 -12.65 -9.99 -4.49
N LEU A 859 -13.77 -10.59 -4.94
CA LEU A 859 -14.80 -11.19 -4.07
C LEU A 859 -14.25 -12.25 -3.11
N ARG A 860 -13.07 -12.84 -3.37
CA ARG A 860 -12.38 -13.74 -2.43
C ARG A 860 -12.06 -13.09 -1.08
N THR A 861 -12.03 -11.76 -1.01
CA THR A 861 -11.82 -10.97 0.23
C THR A 861 -13.13 -10.57 0.94
N ASN A 862 -14.25 -11.18 0.55
CA ASN A 862 -15.59 -10.88 1.05
C ASN A 862 -16.10 -11.95 2.01
N TYR A 863 -17.00 -11.55 2.91
CA TYR A 863 -17.63 -12.41 3.93
C TYR A 863 -19.14 -12.10 4.05
N SER A 864 -19.80 -11.79 2.92
CA SER A 864 -21.22 -11.41 2.90
C SER A 864 -22.14 -12.62 3.09
N GLY A 865 -22.42 -12.95 4.34
CA GLY A 865 -23.44 -13.94 4.73
C GLY A 865 -24.88 -13.56 4.38
N VAL A 866 -25.12 -12.46 3.65
CA VAL A 866 -26.46 -12.00 3.22
C VAL A 866 -26.71 -12.08 1.72
N LEU A 867 -25.67 -12.33 0.91
CA LEU A 867 -25.78 -12.43 -0.55
C LEU A 867 -26.50 -13.74 -0.94
N GLN A 868 -27.51 -13.61 -1.79
CA GLN A 868 -28.38 -14.70 -2.25
C GLN A 868 -28.37 -14.89 -3.78
N ASP A 869 -27.94 -13.87 -4.53
CA ASP A 869 -27.91 -13.85 -5.99
C ASP A 869 -26.63 -13.15 -6.47
N LEU A 870 -25.89 -13.82 -7.35
CA LEU A 870 -24.61 -13.37 -7.88
C LEU A 870 -24.52 -13.68 -9.38
N ASP A 871 -24.42 -12.63 -10.19
CA ASP A 871 -24.21 -12.73 -11.63
C ASP A 871 -22.78 -12.33 -12.01
N LEU A 872 -22.06 -13.28 -12.62
CA LEU A 872 -20.69 -13.16 -13.11
C LEU A 872 -20.61 -13.44 -14.64
N SER A 873 -21.73 -13.33 -15.34
CA SER A 873 -21.83 -13.70 -16.76
C SER A 873 -20.99 -12.78 -17.66
N PHE A 874 -20.52 -13.34 -18.78
CA PHE A 874 -19.76 -12.67 -19.85
C PHE A 874 -18.48 -11.95 -19.37
N ILE A 875 -17.89 -12.40 -18.26
CA ILE A 875 -16.57 -11.92 -17.80
C ILE A 875 -15.48 -12.63 -18.62
N SER A 876 -14.75 -11.86 -19.43
CA SER A 876 -13.58 -12.35 -20.18
C SER A 876 -12.52 -12.94 -19.25
N ASP A 877 -11.86 -14.00 -19.70
CA ASP A 877 -10.82 -14.75 -18.98
C ASP A 877 -11.27 -15.39 -17.64
N PHE A 878 -12.58 -15.44 -17.37
CA PHE A 878 -13.12 -16.11 -16.18
C PHE A 878 -13.12 -17.63 -16.37
N ASN A 879 -12.26 -18.33 -15.64
CA ASN A 879 -12.03 -19.77 -15.76
C ASN A 879 -12.15 -20.50 -14.42
N ASP A 880 -11.87 -21.81 -14.41
CA ASP A 880 -11.96 -22.67 -13.24
C ASP A 880 -11.15 -22.19 -12.02
N SER A 881 -10.00 -21.53 -12.21
CA SER A 881 -9.25 -20.94 -11.10
C SER A 881 -9.87 -19.63 -10.61
N ALA A 882 -10.49 -18.83 -11.48
CA ALA A 882 -11.20 -17.62 -11.07
C ALA A 882 -12.41 -17.97 -10.18
N LEU A 883 -13.15 -19.02 -10.52
CA LEU A 883 -14.24 -19.52 -9.68
C LEU A 883 -13.72 -20.16 -8.38
N ARG A 884 -12.64 -20.94 -8.44
CA ARG A 884 -11.97 -21.53 -7.26
C ARG A 884 -11.57 -20.46 -6.25
N ASP A 885 -11.00 -19.35 -6.69
CA ASP A 885 -10.61 -18.25 -5.80
C ASP A 885 -11.82 -17.63 -5.09
N ILE A 886 -12.95 -17.47 -5.79
CA ILE A 886 -14.17 -16.84 -5.28
C ILE A 886 -14.95 -17.78 -4.33
N LEU A 887 -15.04 -19.08 -4.63
CA LEU A 887 -15.82 -20.05 -3.85
C LEU A 887 -15.01 -20.83 -2.81
N GLY A 888 -13.74 -21.08 -3.09
CA GLY A 888 -12.89 -22.06 -2.40
C GLY A 888 -12.37 -21.66 -1.02
N PRO A 889 -11.53 -22.52 -0.42
CA PRO A 889 -11.11 -22.40 0.97
C PRO A 889 -10.23 -21.16 1.18
N ASN A 890 -10.30 -20.63 2.39
CA ASN A 890 -9.76 -19.32 2.70
C ASN A 890 -8.35 -19.42 3.31
N ASN A 891 -7.30 -19.27 2.49
CA ASN A 891 -5.89 -19.29 2.95
C ASN A 891 -5.51 -18.07 3.82
N ASP A 892 -6.45 -17.17 4.12
CA ASP A 892 -6.30 -16.03 5.03
C ASP A 892 -6.24 -16.57 6.48
N ASN A 893 -5.01 -16.81 6.98
CA ASN A 893 -4.61 -17.57 8.19
C ASN A 893 -5.14 -17.08 9.57
N ARG A 894 -6.28 -16.38 9.59
CA ARG A 894 -6.90 -15.76 10.77
C ARG A 894 -7.63 -16.77 11.64
N ARG A 895 -6.86 -17.58 12.38
CA ARG A 895 -7.36 -18.40 13.50
C ARG A 895 -8.22 -17.53 14.43
N GLY A 896 -9.51 -17.84 14.55
CA GLY A 896 -10.44 -17.05 15.38
C GLY A 896 -11.93 -17.16 15.04
N MET A 897 -12.30 -17.64 13.85
CA MET A 897 -13.66 -18.07 13.54
C MET A 897 -13.68 -19.57 13.29
N GLY A 898 -14.31 -20.30 14.21
CA GLY A 898 -14.79 -21.65 13.93
C GLY A 898 -16.04 -21.61 13.03
N GLU A 899 -16.42 -22.79 12.56
CA GLU A 899 -17.72 -23.12 11.93
C GLU A 899 -18.01 -22.53 10.53
N ASP A 900 -17.64 -21.30 10.20
CA ASP A 900 -18.03 -20.66 8.92
C ASP A 900 -17.17 -21.08 7.70
N ARG A 901 -17.26 -22.38 7.34
CA ARG A 901 -16.49 -23.04 6.26
C ARG A 901 -16.81 -22.56 4.83
N TYR A 902 -17.93 -21.85 4.62
CA TYR A 902 -18.45 -21.55 3.28
C TYR A 902 -18.70 -20.04 3.09
N ARG A 903 -17.83 -19.37 2.29
CA ARG A 903 -17.85 -17.91 2.08
C ARG A 903 -19.20 -17.37 1.60
N PHE A 904 -19.90 -18.12 0.77
CA PHE A 904 -21.18 -17.76 0.15
C PHE A 904 -22.32 -18.73 0.55
N LYS A 905 -22.35 -19.20 1.81
CA LYS A 905 -23.30 -20.21 2.31
C LYS A 905 -24.78 -19.97 2.01
N ASN A 906 -25.20 -18.71 1.87
CA ASN A 906 -26.59 -18.31 1.65
C ASN A 906 -26.92 -18.00 0.18
N LEU A 907 -25.99 -18.22 -0.75
CA LEU A 907 -26.22 -18.03 -2.18
C LEU A 907 -27.21 -19.07 -2.71
N LYS A 908 -28.22 -18.59 -3.44
CA LYS A 908 -29.31 -19.38 -4.04
C LYS A 908 -29.31 -19.30 -5.56
N VAL A 909 -28.80 -18.20 -6.12
CA VAL A 909 -28.69 -17.97 -7.56
C VAL A 909 -27.23 -17.69 -7.92
N LEU A 910 -26.69 -18.42 -8.88
CA LEU A 910 -25.37 -18.17 -9.46
C LEU A 910 -25.46 -18.21 -11.00
N LYS A 911 -24.92 -17.19 -11.66
CA LYS A 911 -24.90 -17.10 -13.13
C LYS A 911 -23.48 -16.92 -13.61
N LEU A 912 -23.06 -17.84 -14.48
CA LEU A 912 -21.70 -17.93 -15.04
C LEU A 912 -21.75 -17.91 -16.58
N ALA A 913 -22.83 -17.40 -17.17
CA ALA A 913 -23.10 -17.59 -18.59
C ALA A 913 -22.01 -16.94 -19.46
N GLY A 914 -21.54 -17.64 -20.50
CA GLY A 914 -20.50 -17.15 -21.40
C GLY A 914 -19.12 -16.97 -20.74
N THR A 915 -18.76 -17.83 -19.79
CA THR A 915 -17.42 -17.89 -19.18
C THR A 915 -16.64 -19.15 -19.62
N ASP A 916 -15.32 -19.16 -19.45
CA ASP A 916 -14.41 -20.26 -19.81
C ASP A 916 -14.26 -21.31 -18.69
N ILE A 917 -15.38 -21.66 -18.07
CA ILE A 917 -15.47 -22.71 -17.05
C ILE A 917 -15.63 -24.09 -17.68
N SER A 918 -15.11 -25.11 -17.00
CA SER A 918 -15.27 -26.53 -17.35
C SER A 918 -15.90 -27.33 -16.21
N ASP A 919 -16.00 -28.64 -16.38
CA ASP A 919 -16.52 -29.57 -15.38
C ASP A 919 -15.79 -29.48 -14.02
N VAL A 920 -14.55 -28.95 -14.00
CA VAL A 920 -13.79 -28.66 -12.77
C VAL A 920 -14.46 -27.59 -11.90
N SER A 921 -15.10 -26.58 -12.52
CA SER A 921 -15.86 -25.56 -11.78
C SER A 921 -17.06 -26.12 -11.03
N LEU A 922 -17.73 -27.14 -11.58
CA LEU A 922 -18.94 -27.70 -10.98
C LEU A 922 -18.66 -28.49 -9.70
N ARG A 923 -17.44 -29.03 -9.56
CA ARG A 923 -16.92 -29.52 -8.27
C ARG A 923 -16.89 -28.42 -7.20
N TYR A 924 -16.49 -27.19 -7.54
CA TYR A 924 -16.46 -26.08 -6.59
C TYR A 924 -17.86 -25.56 -6.27
N VAL A 925 -18.77 -25.53 -7.27
CA VAL A 925 -20.19 -25.20 -7.05
C VAL A 925 -20.82 -26.16 -6.05
N THR A 926 -20.70 -27.48 -6.29
CA THR A 926 -21.26 -28.52 -5.40
C THR A 926 -20.62 -28.55 -4.01
N GLN A 927 -19.32 -28.30 -3.91
CA GLN A 927 -18.58 -28.33 -2.64
C GLN A 927 -18.83 -27.10 -1.74
N TYR A 928 -19.00 -25.90 -2.30
CA TYR A 928 -19.00 -24.65 -1.51
C TYR A 928 -20.33 -23.88 -1.49
N LEU A 929 -21.35 -24.29 -2.27
CA LEU A 929 -22.66 -23.62 -2.35
C LEU A 929 -23.82 -24.55 -1.94
N PRO A 930 -23.98 -24.88 -0.65
CA PRO A 930 -24.96 -25.87 -0.19
C PRO A 930 -26.42 -25.48 -0.45
N ASN A 931 -26.76 -24.18 -0.52
CA ASN A 931 -28.12 -23.67 -0.64
C ASN A 931 -28.52 -23.24 -2.08
N LEU A 932 -27.74 -23.64 -3.09
CA LEU A 932 -27.96 -23.24 -4.48
C LEU A 932 -29.28 -23.81 -5.04
N LYS A 933 -30.05 -22.96 -5.73
CA LYS A 933 -31.37 -23.26 -6.32
C LYS A 933 -31.48 -22.91 -7.81
N GLU A 934 -30.77 -21.90 -8.28
CA GLU A 934 -30.71 -21.49 -9.69
C GLU A 934 -29.25 -21.42 -10.12
N LEU A 935 -28.93 -22.13 -11.21
CA LEU A 935 -27.61 -22.12 -11.84
C LEU A 935 -27.78 -21.86 -13.34
N SER A 936 -27.09 -20.86 -13.87
CA SER A 936 -26.94 -20.67 -15.33
C SER A 936 -25.49 -20.92 -15.76
N LEU A 937 -25.36 -21.89 -16.68
CA LEU A 937 -24.15 -22.27 -17.39
C LEU A 937 -24.29 -22.00 -18.89
N ALA A 938 -25.25 -21.15 -19.29
CA ALA A 938 -25.52 -20.85 -20.69
C ALA A 938 -24.26 -20.37 -21.42
N PHE A 939 -24.10 -20.72 -22.70
CA PHE A 939 -22.93 -20.40 -23.52
C PHE A 939 -21.56 -20.86 -22.96
N CYS A 940 -21.49 -21.69 -21.90
CA CYS A 940 -20.21 -22.20 -21.39
C CYS A 940 -19.68 -23.32 -22.31
N PRO A 941 -18.55 -23.14 -23.01
CA PRO A 941 -18.18 -23.99 -24.14
C PRO A 941 -17.52 -25.32 -23.73
N ARG A 942 -17.15 -25.48 -22.45
CA ARG A 942 -16.32 -26.59 -21.92
C ARG A 942 -16.99 -27.38 -20.79
N VAL A 943 -18.29 -27.17 -20.56
CA VAL A 943 -19.09 -27.99 -19.64
C VAL A 943 -19.69 -29.16 -20.42
N THR A 944 -19.54 -30.37 -19.90
CA THR A 944 -19.97 -31.63 -20.52
C THR A 944 -20.96 -32.39 -19.63
N ASP A 945 -21.48 -33.52 -20.14
CA ASP A 945 -22.31 -34.44 -19.35
C ASP A 945 -21.63 -34.89 -18.04
N ALA A 946 -20.29 -35.00 -18.02
CA ALA A 946 -19.53 -35.35 -16.81
C ALA A 946 -19.54 -34.22 -15.75
N GLY A 947 -19.71 -32.97 -16.16
CA GLY A 947 -19.97 -31.85 -15.27
C GLY A 947 -21.38 -31.88 -14.68
N ILE A 948 -22.37 -32.18 -15.52
CA ILE A 948 -23.77 -32.33 -15.08
C ILE A 948 -23.93 -33.55 -14.15
N ALA A 949 -23.20 -34.63 -14.39
CA ALA A 949 -23.14 -35.79 -13.50
C ALA A 949 -22.72 -35.43 -12.06
N GLN A 950 -21.80 -34.46 -11.89
CA GLN A 950 -21.39 -33.97 -10.57
C GLN A 950 -22.49 -33.19 -9.86
N LEU A 951 -23.25 -32.36 -10.59
CA LEU A 951 -24.40 -31.63 -10.02
C LEU A 951 -25.52 -32.57 -9.54
N SER A 952 -25.66 -33.72 -10.19
CA SER A 952 -26.80 -34.64 -9.99
C SER A 952 -26.42 -35.98 -9.33
N THR A 953 -25.28 -36.06 -8.63
CA THR A 953 -24.84 -37.27 -7.91
C THR A 953 -24.52 -36.97 -6.45
N LYS A 954 -25.04 -37.78 -5.52
CA LYS A 954 -24.77 -37.64 -4.07
C LYS A 954 -23.25 -37.85 -3.83
N PRO A 955 -22.58 -37.01 -3.03
CA PRO A 955 -23.12 -36.15 -1.96
C PRO A 955 -23.45 -34.69 -2.36
N ALA A 956 -23.57 -34.34 -3.64
CA ALA A 956 -23.86 -32.96 -4.04
C ALA A 956 -25.24 -32.47 -3.56
N ASN A 957 -25.27 -31.38 -2.78
CA ASN A 957 -26.52 -30.77 -2.27
C ASN A 957 -27.45 -30.25 -3.38
N THR A 958 -26.92 -30.01 -4.58
CA THR A 958 -27.71 -29.65 -5.76
C THR A 958 -28.73 -30.72 -6.17
N VAL A 959 -28.50 -31.99 -5.82
CA VAL A 959 -29.47 -33.08 -6.04
C VAL A 959 -30.81 -32.79 -5.35
N THR A 960 -30.78 -32.26 -4.12
CA THR A 960 -32.00 -31.94 -3.36
C THR A 960 -32.46 -30.51 -3.56
N ASN A 961 -31.53 -29.57 -3.87
CA ASN A 961 -31.79 -28.14 -3.74
C ASN A 961 -31.94 -27.38 -5.07
N LEU A 962 -31.48 -27.93 -6.20
CA LEU A 962 -31.53 -27.26 -7.50
C LEU A 962 -32.96 -27.27 -8.08
N VAL A 963 -33.48 -26.08 -8.36
CA VAL A 963 -34.85 -25.84 -8.86
C VAL A 963 -34.87 -25.38 -10.31
N THR A 964 -33.87 -24.58 -10.70
CA THR A 964 -33.68 -24.04 -12.04
C THR A 964 -32.26 -24.35 -12.51
N LEU A 965 -32.14 -24.94 -13.70
CA LEU A 965 -30.87 -25.08 -14.41
C LEU A 965 -31.01 -24.53 -15.83
N ASP A 966 -30.04 -23.71 -16.26
CA ASP A 966 -29.96 -23.18 -17.60
C ASP A 966 -28.65 -23.62 -18.26
N LEU A 967 -28.79 -24.47 -19.28
CA LEU A 967 -27.72 -25.01 -20.11
C LEU A 967 -27.80 -24.46 -21.55
N SER A 968 -28.55 -23.39 -21.79
CA SER A 968 -28.82 -22.92 -23.15
C SER A 968 -27.53 -22.59 -23.93
N HIS A 969 -27.50 -22.92 -25.22
CA HIS A 969 -26.32 -22.84 -26.10
C HIS A 969 -25.09 -23.69 -25.67
N SER A 970 -25.21 -24.59 -24.68
CA SER A 970 -24.11 -25.50 -24.32
C SER A 970 -23.88 -26.55 -25.43
N LYS A 971 -22.64 -26.65 -25.92
CA LYS A 971 -22.33 -27.42 -27.14
C LYS A 971 -21.95 -28.89 -26.91
N LEU A 972 -21.63 -29.26 -25.66
CA LEU A 972 -21.09 -30.58 -25.28
C LEU A 972 -22.02 -31.32 -24.29
N ILE A 973 -23.31 -30.95 -24.29
CA ILE A 973 -24.35 -31.52 -23.44
C ILE A 973 -25.24 -32.41 -24.31
N THR A 974 -25.28 -33.70 -24.01
CA THR A 974 -26.06 -34.70 -24.75
C THR A 974 -27.30 -35.14 -23.96
N GLU A 975 -28.04 -36.11 -24.48
CA GLU A 975 -29.19 -36.70 -23.76
C GLU A 975 -28.77 -37.40 -22.45
N THR A 976 -27.50 -37.79 -22.30
CA THR A 976 -26.94 -38.37 -21.07
C THR A 976 -27.08 -37.44 -19.86
N SER A 977 -26.96 -36.12 -20.07
CA SER A 977 -27.25 -35.13 -19.01
C SER A 977 -28.67 -35.24 -18.46
N LEU A 978 -29.66 -35.67 -19.26
CA LEU A 978 -31.05 -35.83 -18.79
C LEU A 978 -31.21 -37.03 -17.85
N GLU A 979 -30.43 -38.10 -18.06
CA GLU A 979 -30.39 -39.27 -17.17
C GLU A 979 -29.69 -38.97 -15.83
N HIS A 980 -28.76 -38.01 -15.84
CA HIS A 980 -28.20 -37.47 -14.62
C HIS A 980 -29.20 -36.53 -13.93
N LEU A 981 -29.78 -35.57 -14.66
CA LEU A 981 -30.71 -34.58 -14.11
C LEU A 981 -32.03 -35.18 -13.60
N SER A 982 -32.44 -36.38 -14.05
CA SER A 982 -33.63 -37.06 -13.51
C SER A 982 -33.46 -37.52 -12.05
N ARG A 983 -32.26 -37.36 -11.47
CA ARG A 983 -31.97 -37.59 -10.05
C ARG A 983 -32.22 -36.34 -9.18
N CYS A 984 -32.44 -35.17 -9.78
CA CYS A 984 -32.63 -33.92 -9.05
C CYS A 984 -34.06 -33.76 -8.54
N GLU A 985 -34.25 -33.95 -7.24
CA GLU A 985 -35.55 -34.13 -6.56
C GLU A 985 -36.49 -32.90 -6.67
N ASN A 986 -35.94 -31.69 -6.88
CA ASN A 986 -36.70 -30.42 -6.94
C ASN A 986 -36.55 -29.64 -8.26
N LEU A 987 -35.97 -30.22 -9.31
CA LEU A 987 -35.73 -29.54 -10.58
C LEU A 987 -37.05 -29.31 -11.34
N THR A 988 -37.51 -28.06 -11.41
CA THR A 988 -38.80 -27.68 -12.05
C THR A 988 -38.64 -26.81 -13.29
N ARG A 989 -37.42 -26.36 -13.58
CA ARG A 989 -37.08 -25.56 -14.75
C ARG A 989 -35.72 -25.99 -15.33
N LEU A 990 -35.72 -26.42 -16.57
CA LEU A 990 -34.51 -26.81 -17.31
C LEU A 990 -34.52 -26.15 -18.70
N ASP A 991 -33.61 -25.21 -18.94
CA ASP A 991 -33.45 -24.58 -20.25
C ASP A 991 -32.33 -25.28 -21.03
N CYS A 992 -32.70 -25.97 -22.12
CA CYS A 992 -31.77 -26.60 -23.05
C CYS A 992 -31.86 -25.98 -24.47
N ARG A 993 -32.45 -24.78 -24.61
CA ARG A 993 -32.59 -24.11 -25.90
C ARG A 993 -31.24 -23.91 -26.58
N HIS A 994 -31.20 -24.10 -27.89
CA HIS A 994 -29.99 -24.08 -28.72
C HIS A 994 -28.87 -25.09 -28.32
N SER A 995 -29.10 -26.01 -27.38
CA SER A 995 -28.24 -27.18 -27.20
C SER A 995 -28.51 -28.14 -28.36
N MET A 996 -27.49 -28.42 -29.18
CA MET A 996 -27.68 -29.17 -30.43
C MET A 996 -27.90 -30.67 -30.21
N GLN A 997 -27.18 -31.26 -29.24
CA GLN A 997 -27.12 -32.71 -29.00
C GLN A 997 -28.23 -33.27 -28.09
N VAL A 998 -29.16 -32.42 -27.62
CA VAL A 998 -30.36 -32.83 -26.84
C VAL A 998 -31.59 -32.72 -27.74
N SER A 999 -32.34 -33.79 -27.98
CA SER A 999 -33.59 -33.72 -28.76
C SER A 999 -34.76 -33.15 -27.94
N THR A 1000 -35.76 -32.59 -28.62
CA THR A 1000 -37.03 -32.21 -27.98
C THR A 1000 -37.76 -33.46 -27.43
N GLN A 1001 -37.58 -34.62 -28.08
CA GLN A 1001 -38.25 -35.86 -27.71
C GLN A 1001 -37.71 -36.48 -26.42
N SER A 1002 -36.41 -36.38 -26.14
CA SER A 1002 -35.84 -36.80 -24.86
C SER A 1002 -36.24 -35.85 -23.73
N LEU A 1003 -36.34 -34.55 -23.98
CA LEU A 1003 -36.88 -33.58 -23.01
C LEU A 1003 -38.36 -33.82 -22.69
N ILE A 1004 -39.17 -34.27 -23.66
CA ILE A 1004 -40.55 -34.73 -23.40
C ILE A 1004 -40.55 -36.00 -22.52
N LYS A 1005 -39.68 -36.98 -22.81
CA LYS A 1005 -39.52 -38.19 -21.99
C LYS A 1005 -39.03 -37.87 -20.56
N PHE A 1006 -38.15 -36.89 -20.41
CA PHE A 1006 -37.66 -36.38 -19.13
C PHE A 1006 -38.80 -35.71 -18.33
N ALA A 1007 -39.54 -34.79 -18.96
CA ALA A 1007 -40.66 -34.09 -18.32
C ALA A 1007 -41.76 -35.07 -17.85
N ALA A 1008 -42.07 -36.09 -18.66
CA ALA A 1008 -43.04 -37.14 -18.34
C ALA A 1008 -42.57 -38.14 -17.25
N ARG A 1009 -41.28 -38.12 -16.86
CA ARG A 1009 -40.72 -38.91 -15.75
C ARG A 1009 -40.60 -38.11 -14.45
N SER A 1010 -41.05 -36.84 -14.42
CA SER A 1010 -40.91 -35.96 -13.25
C SER A 1010 -42.24 -35.80 -12.50
N ASP A 1011 -42.20 -35.95 -11.18
CA ASP A 1011 -43.36 -35.77 -10.28
C ASP A 1011 -43.91 -34.33 -10.25
N HIS A 1012 -43.24 -33.38 -10.92
CA HIS A 1012 -43.51 -31.95 -10.80
C HIS A 1012 -44.55 -31.38 -11.78
N ASP A 1013 -45.23 -32.19 -12.60
CA ASP A 1013 -46.12 -31.75 -13.69
C ASP A 1013 -45.42 -30.77 -14.66
N LEU A 1014 -44.37 -31.29 -15.30
CA LEU A 1014 -43.52 -30.55 -16.22
C LEU A 1014 -44.04 -30.64 -17.66
N HIS A 1015 -43.82 -29.59 -18.44
CA HIS A 1015 -44.14 -29.53 -19.87
C HIS A 1015 -43.02 -28.82 -20.63
N VAL A 1016 -42.92 -29.12 -21.93
CA VAL A 1016 -41.93 -28.50 -22.83
C VAL A 1016 -42.58 -27.34 -23.58
N LYS A 1017 -41.92 -26.17 -23.52
CA LYS A 1017 -42.21 -24.93 -24.23
C LYS A 1017 -41.04 -24.57 -25.15
N ASP A 1018 -41.27 -23.56 -25.99
CA ASP A 1018 -40.27 -22.75 -26.71
C ASP A 1018 -39.10 -23.53 -27.34
N ILE A 1019 -39.38 -24.76 -27.79
CA ILE A 1019 -38.44 -25.74 -28.35
C ILE A 1019 -37.22 -25.97 -27.44
N LYS A 1020 -37.35 -26.92 -26.50
CA LYS A 1020 -36.33 -27.37 -25.52
C LYS A 1020 -36.22 -26.56 -24.21
N LEU A 1021 -37.25 -25.81 -23.83
CA LEU A 1021 -37.41 -25.27 -22.47
C LEU A 1021 -38.39 -26.13 -21.67
N VAL A 1022 -37.97 -26.71 -20.55
CA VAL A 1022 -38.85 -27.47 -19.64
C VAL A 1022 -39.23 -26.58 -18.46
N GLU A 1023 -40.54 -26.47 -18.18
CA GLU A 1023 -41.08 -25.71 -17.04
C GLU A 1023 -42.24 -26.46 -16.38
N LYS A 1024 -42.53 -26.18 -15.11
CA LYS A 1024 -43.76 -26.61 -14.44
C LYS A 1024 -45.00 -25.95 -15.06
N ARG A 1025 -46.09 -26.71 -15.23
CA ARG A 1025 -47.38 -26.15 -15.67
C ARG A 1025 -47.89 -25.15 -14.64
N GLN A 1026 -48.22 -23.94 -15.09
CA GLN A 1026 -48.94 -22.97 -14.25
C GLN A 1026 -50.43 -23.20 -14.40
N VAL A 1027 -51.10 -23.55 -13.30
CA VAL A 1027 -52.56 -23.58 -13.24
C VAL A 1027 -53.08 -22.15 -13.26
N THR A 1028 -53.49 -21.68 -14.44
CA THR A 1028 -54.21 -20.41 -14.59
C THR A 1028 -55.56 -20.49 -13.89
N ARG A 1029 -55.61 -20.01 -12.64
CA ARG A 1029 -56.87 -19.59 -12.01
C ARG A 1029 -57.46 -18.48 -12.86
N ARG A 1030 -58.56 -18.76 -13.57
CA ARG A 1030 -59.39 -17.74 -14.20
C ARG A 1030 -60.01 -16.87 -13.11
N ILE A 1031 -59.63 -15.59 -13.10
CA ILE A 1031 -60.39 -14.45 -12.57
C ILE A 1031 -60.20 -13.35 -13.62
#